data_AF-A0A2P8DYY9-F1
#
_entry.id   AF-A0A2P8DYY9-F1
#
_cell.length_a   1.000
_cell.length_b   1.000
_cell.length_c   1.000
_cell.angle_alpha   90.00
_cell.angle_beta   90.00
_cell.angle_gamma   90.00
#
_symmetry.space_group_name_H-M   'P 1'
#
loop_
_entity.id
_entity.type
_entity.pdbx_description
1 polymer ?
#
loop_
_entity_poly.entity_id
_entity_poly.type
_entity_poly.pdbx_seq_one_letter_code
_entity_poly.pdbx_strand_id
1 'polypeptide(L)'
;MNRPSSSRAGAVLAGTALTASLLSIPAAASGTEPAPTATTNGTWTVSAPPAAGTTPPTAHVGLDDAGTPTLAVSAGGENVLAPAPIGIVTDGADLSTGLRLVEHSERIVTENYTTTTGKETTRHRVMRAATFSFAGDGGTELDVEVRVATDGVAYRYRLPDRDGTTVVSGEASSWRLPTDAPAWLLPHTAWYEEPRTETTVGTAATDDYGHPALFDVDGTYVLLAESGLKSSYPGAFLTHEQGTGRFGVGLVQSKVTAEDELVTPWRTAIVGDLGTVTESTLVDDLAPDSRVDDTSWIEPGTVAWSWLPEHSSPTDFERQKDYVDYAAEHGYEYTLVDEGWNAAWVPDLVRYARARGVDILLWFRWWEVQTPEEMAEQFSRITSWGVKGVKIDFMNTGAPTHGESTDRHRWYEQVLAATAEHELLVNFHGSTLPKGLQRTWPHLMTYEAVRGAEYYSFGGDPQVTPSYNTMLPFSRNVVGSMDYTPLTFGQQSRSTTDGHELALPVVFESGLLHVAETPEVLAQRPEAERVIDQLPTVWDETSLVAGDPGSHAVLARRSGDRWFVGGIVGGAGRELDVPVDFVRGGRWLVEIVTDDGSGGLVRTSERVVRGDTITVPVQADGGFVAIMCRATDRRQSCDEPVHTAPDSTLRVEPAEAVVEPGTSVTVDAAFTLDEGDPVHDVTMRATAPDGWRVDGPQVRRARLAAGVELTGQWTLTATDTAATGFVDLPVAVEFDHVRGSERERIHVARAVRALVPPPAPDSDAYVSDMEFLTSSNSWGPVERDGSNGETATGDGTTITIGGTEYAKGLGVHATSSVTVYLGGACERFTADVGVDDEVGDQGSVAFRVAGDDATLAETGVLTGADGPRALDVDVSGVQLLTLEVTDGGDGINSDHADWAGAMLHCG
;
A
#
# COMPACT_ATOMS: atom_id res chain seq x y z
N MET A 1 -38.62 -17.11 25.07
CA MET A 1 -38.92 -18.21 26.00
C MET A 1 -37.63 -19.01 26.22
N ASN A 2 -37.26 -19.18 27.50
CA ASN A 2 -36.22 -20.04 28.08
C ASN A 2 -34.74 -19.94 27.59
N ARG A 3 -33.99 -19.11 28.32
CA ARG A 3 -32.64 -19.35 28.90
C ARG A 3 -32.52 -20.76 29.59
N PRO A 4 -31.37 -21.23 30.14
CA PRO A 4 -29.97 -20.74 30.17
C PRO A 4 -28.87 -21.85 30.04
N SER A 5 -27.62 -21.39 30.20
CA SER A 5 -26.38 -22.06 30.63
C SER A 5 -26.47 -23.20 31.66
N SER A 6 -25.46 -24.09 31.63
CA SER A 6 -24.92 -24.72 32.84
C SER A 6 -23.45 -25.12 32.66
N SER A 7 -22.58 -24.55 33.50
CA SER A 7 -21.29 -25.12 33.88
C SER A 7 -21.50 -26.34 34.78
N ARG A 8 -20.55 -27.28 34.79
CA ARG A 8 -20.29 -28.15 35.95
C ARG A 8 -18.85 -28.66 35.96
N ALA A 9 -18.17 -28.34 37.06
CA ALA A 9 -16.88 -28.89 37.47
C ALA A 9 -17.05 -30.27 38.14
N GLY A 10 -16.02 -31.11 38.00
CA GLY A 10 -15.40 -31.91 39.06
C GLY A 10 -16.16 -33.11 39.66
N ALA A 11 -15.64 -34.31 39.41
CA ALA A 11 -15.62 -35.39 40.40
C ALA A 11 -14.43 -36.34 40.14
N VAL A 12 -13.65 -36.55 41.20
CA VAL A 12 -12.48 -37.43 41.34
C VAL A 12 -12.90 -38.65 42.17
N LEU A 13 -12.56 -39.89 41.75
CA LEU A 13 -11.76 -40.88 42.50
C LEU A 13 -11.91 -42.35 42.02
N ALA A 14 -10.75 -43.03 42.10
CA ALA A 14 -10.49 -44.48 42.23
C ALA A 14 -10.68 -45.34 40.95
N GLY A 15 -9.73 -46.16 40.50
CA GLY A 15 -8.51 -46.67 41.11
C GLY A 15 -8.49 -48.19 40.92
N THR A 16 -7.64 -48.70 40.03
CA THR A 16 -7.20 -50.11 40.05
C THR A 16 -5.83 -50.22 39.39
N ALA A 17 -4.86 -50.62 40.21
CA ALA A 17 -3.52 -51.02 39.83
C ALA A 17 -3.52 -52.38 39.11
N LEU A 18 -2.66 -52.55 38.12
CA LEU A 18 -2.12 -53.87 37.79
C LEU A 18 -0.60 -53.79 37.58
N THR A 19 0.03 -54.74 38.26
CA THR A 19 1.43 -54.91 38.59
C THR A 19 2.30 -55.34 37.42
N ALA A 20 3.54 -54.85 37.45
CA ALA A 20 4.66 -55.24 36.60
C ALA A 20 4.98 -56.74 36.67
N SER A 21 5.36 -57.31 35.53
CA SER A 21 6.15 -58.54 35.44
C SER A 21 7.44 -58.22 34.70
N LEU A 22 8.54 -58.25 35.44
CA LEU A 22 9.91 -58.16 34.95
C LEU A 22 10.26 -59.44 34.17
N LEU A 23 10.51 -59.29 32.87
CA LEU A 23 11.20 -60.29 32.06
C LEU A 23 12.54 -59.70 31.62
N SER A 24 13.61 -60.22 32.23
CA SER A 24 15.00 -59.93 31.91
C SER A 24 15.32 -60.49 30.52
N ILE A 25 15.62 -59.61 29.56
CA ILE A 25 16.15 -59.98 28.24
C ILE A 25 17.66 -59.71 28.26
N PRO A 26 18.53 -60.60 27.71
CA PRO A 26 19.97 -60.47 27.83
C PRO A 26 20.48 -59.30 26.99
N ALA A 27 21.56 -58.67 27.44
CA ALA A 27 22.34 -57.74 26.64
C ALA A 27 22.80 -58.43 25.35
N ALA A 28 22.16 -58.08 24.23
CA ALA A 28 22.62 -58.42 22.90
C ALA A 28 23.74 -57.44 22.52
N ALA A 29 24.85 -58.00 22.08
CA ALA A 29 26.04 -57.30 21.67
C ALA A 29 25.72 -56.19 20.65
N SER A 30 26.43 -55.07 20.79
CA SER A 30 26.57 -54.01 19.80
C SER A 30 27.00 -54.61 18.45
N GLY A 31 26.02 -54.90 17.60
CA GLY A 31 26.23 -55.06 16.18
C GLY A 31 26.49 -53.67 15.63
N THR A 32 27.69 -53.42 15.12
CA THR A 32 27.96 -52.31 14.21
C THR A 32 26.93 -52.36 13.10
N GLU A 33 26.02 -51.38 13.11
CA GLU A 33 25.13 -51.11 11.99
C GLU A 33 26.01 -50.95 10.74
N PRO A 34 25.71 -51.62 9.61
CA PRO A 34 26.48 -51.42 8.40
C PRO A 34 26.39 -49.93 8.06
N ALA A 35 27.54 -49.29 7.85
CA ALA A 35 27.60 -47.92 7.38
C ALA A 35 26.65 -47.78 6.18
N PRO A 36 25.83 -46.71 6.09
CA PRO A 36 24.93 -46.51 4.97
C PRO A 36 25.77 -46.60 3.69
N THR A 37 25.46 -47.59 2.86
CA THR A 37 26.08 -47.75 1.54
C THR A 37 25.74 -46.51 0.74
N ALA A 38 26.74 -45.65 0.54
CA ALA A 38 26.65 -44.45 -0.28
C ALA A 38 26.05 -44.82 -1.65
N THR A 39 24.89 -44.26 -1.96
CA THR A 39 24.38 -44.25 -3.33
C THR A 39 25.27 -43.36 -4.18
N THR A 40 25.76 -43.95 -5.26
CA THR A 40 26.51 -43.33 -6.35
C THR A 40 25.65 -42.34 -7.13
N ASN A 41 26.31 -41.39 -7.80
CA ASN A 41 25.79 -40.44 -8.79
C ASN A 41 24.50 -40.91 -9.49
N GLY A 42 23.52 -40.03 -9.60
CA GLY A 42 22.18 -40.39 -10.07
C GLY A 42 21.29 -39.19 -10.33
N THR A 43 20.10 -39.46 -10.87
CA THR A 43 19.05 -38.47 -11.08
C THR A 43 17.76 -39.01 -10.49
N TRP A 44 17.10 -38.18 -9.68
CA TRP A 44 15.83 -38.47 -9.01
C TRP A 44 14.74 -37.58 -9.60
N THR A 45 13.57 -38.15 -9.79
CA THR A 45 12.42 -37.49 -10.41
C THR A 45 11.36 -37.20 -9.37
N VAL A 46 10.97 -35.94 -9.24
CA VAL A 46 9.88 -35.49 -8.37
C VAL A 46 8.78 -34.94 -9.26
N SER A 47 7.63 -35.59 -9.28
CA SER A 47 6.48 -35.18 -10.09
C SER A 47 5.37 -34.60 -9.22
N ALA A 48 4.64 -33.62 -9.75
CA ALA A 48 3.45 -33.10 -9.09
C ALA A 48 2.44 -34.22 -8.78
N PRO A 49 1.60 -34.06 -7.75
CA PRO A 49 0.43 -34.90 -7.58
C PRO A 49 -0.46 -34.82 -8.84
N PRO A 50 -1.08 -35.94 -9.27
CA PRO A 50 -1.97 -35.91 -10.44
C PRO A 50 -3.14 -34.95 -10.24
N ALA A 51 -3.36 -34.05 -11.19
CA ALA A 51 -4.54 -33.20 -11.26
C ALA A 51 -5.21 -33.37 -12.63
N ALA A 52 -6.54 -33.43 -12.64
CA ALA A 52 -7.28 -33.68 -13.87
C ALA A 52 -7.15 -32.50 -14.83
N GLY A 53 -6.81 -32.78 -16.10
CA GLY A 53 -6.75 -31.76 -17.15
C GLY A 53 -5.45 -30.95 -17.17
N THR A 54 -4.46 -31.25 -16.33
CA THR A 54 -3.16 -30.58 -16.33
C THR A 54 -2.05 -31.51 -16.81
N THR A 55 -0.99 -30.93 -17.40
CA THR A 55 0.27 -31.63 -17.71
C THR A 55 1.36 -30.98 -16.86
N PRO A 56 1.48 -31.36 -15.58
CA PRO A 56 2.30 -30.62 -14.64
C PRO A 56 3.79 -30.79 -14.94
N PRO A 57 4.63 -29.82 -14.54
CA PRO A 57 6.07 -29.95 -14.66
C PRO A 57 6.60 -31.06 -13.74
N THR A 58 7.80 -31.51 -14.06
CA THR A 58 8.54 -32.51 -13.29
C THR A 58 9.94 -32.01 -13.00
N ALA A 59 10.35 -32.09 -11.74
CA ALA A 59 11.69 -31.75 -11.31
C ALA A 59 12.62 -32.97 -11.40
N HIS A 60 13.83 -32.75 -11.89
CA HIS A 60 14.90 -33.75 -11.95
C HIS A 60 16.08 -33.25 -11.12
N VAL A 61 16.25 -33.82 -9.93
CA VAL A 61 17.40 -33.52 -9.06
C VAL A 61 18.50 -34.50 -9.41
N GLY A 62 19.70 -34.02 -9.75
CA GLY A 62 20.84 -34.86 -10.09
C GLY A 62 22.03 -34.63 -9.16
N LEU A 63 22.96 -35.58 -9.13
CA LEU A 63 24.28 -35.44 -8.53
C LEU A 63 25.33 -35.91 -9.54
N ASP A 64 26.20 -35.00 -9.98
CA ASP A 64 27.21 -35.29 -11.00
C ASP A 64 28.47 -35.98 -10.45
N ASP A 65 29.42 -36.30 -11.33
CA ASP A 65 30.65 -37.00 -10.96
C ASP A 65 31.60 -36.18 -10.04
N ALA A 66 31.41 -34.86 -9.97
CA ALA A 66 32.13 -33.97 -9.07
C ALA A 66 31.40 -33.79 -7.72
N GLY A 67 30.25 -34.45 -7.52
CA GLY A 67 29.41 -34.26 -6.34
C GLY A 67 28.68 -32.90 -6.36
N THR A 68 28.40 -32.35 -7.54
CA THR A 68 27.61 -31.13 -7.73
C THR A 68 26.13 -31.51 -7.83
N PRO A 69 25.27 -31.03 -6.93
CA PRO A 69 23.84 -31.18 -7.09
C PRO A 69 23.36 -30.34 -8.29
N THR A 70 22.39 -30.86 -9.03
CA THR A 70 21.83 -30.20 -10.21
C THR A 70 20.31 -30.25 -10.19
N LEU A 71 19.66 -29.27 -10.81
CA LEU A 71 18.22 -29.25 -11.04
C LEU A 71 17.94 -29.07 -12.53
N ALA A 72 17.02 -29.86 -13.07
CA ALA A 72 16.38 -29.66 -14.36
C ALA A 72 14.86 -29.73 -14.20
N VAL A 73 14.13 -29.12 -15.14
CA VAL A 73 12.66 -29.16 -15.16
C VAL A 73 12.20 -29.57 -16.54
N SER A 74 11.27 -30.52 -16.58
CA SER A 74 10.60 -30.95 -17.81
C SER A 74 9.10 -30.71 -17.75
N ALA A 75 8.51 -30.45 -18.91
CA ALA A 75 7.06 -30.31 -19.11
C ALA A 75 6.69 -31.05 -20.41
N GLY A 76 5.58 -31.80 -20.41
CA GLY A 76 5.19 -32.61 -21.58
C GLY A 76 6.21 -33.71 -21.97
N GLY A 77 7.19 -34.01 -21.12
CA GLY A 77 8.29 -34.94 -21.42
C GLY A 77 9.51 -34.29 -22.08
N GLU A 78 9.50 -32.98 -22.32
CA GLU A 78 10.61 -32.21 -22.88
C GLU A 78 11.27 -31.34 -21.80
N ASN A 79 12.58 -31.15 -21.89
CA ASN A 79 13.31 -30.32 -20.91
C ASN A 79 13.11 -28.84 -21.26
N VAL A 80 12.44 -28.10 -20.38
CA VAL A 80 12.29 -26.64 -20.47
C VAL A 80 13.41 -25.90 -19.75
N LEU A 81 13.95 -26.51 -18.69
CA LEU A 81 15.16 -26.07 -18.00
C LEU A 81 16.16 -27.24 -18.01
N ALA A 82 17.29 -27.04 -18.69
CA ALA A 82 18.35 -28.04 -18.74
C ALA A 82 19.03 -28.19 -17.37
N PRO A 83 19.71 -29.34 -17.09
CA PRO A 83 20.44 -29.51 -15.84
C PRO A 83 21.42 -28.38 -15.58
N ALA A 84 21.23 -27.72 -14.44
CA ALA A 84 22.04 -26.62 -13.98
C ALA A 84 22.44 -26.83 -12.50
N PRO A 85 23.64 -26.40 -12.08
CA PRO A 85 24.10 -26.58 -10.71
C PRO A 85 23.21 -25.83 -9.71
N ILE A 86 22.99 -26.46 -8.56
CA ILE A 86 22.40 -25.87 -7.36
C ILE A 86 23.36 -26.14 -6.19
N GLY A 87 23.61 -25.14 -5.35
CA GLY A 87 24.48 -25.25 -4.19
C GLY A 87 24.70 -23.91 -3.50
N ILE A 88 25.23 -23.96 -2.28
CA ILE A 88 25.47 -22.78 -1.43
C ILE A 88 26.88 -22.81 -0.85
N VAL A 89 27.51 -21.64 -0.70
CA VAL A 89 28.88 -21.51 -0.18
C VAL A 89 28.83 -20.74 1.14
N THR A 90 29.42 -21.33 2.18
CA THR A 90 29.50 -20.75 3.52
C THR A 90 30.96 -20.57 3.95
N ASP A 91 31.19 -19.82 5.02
CA ASP A 91 32.49 -19.70 5.67
C ASP A 91 33.02 -21.02 6.27
N GLY A 92 32.12 -21.93 6.63
CA GLY A 92 32.45 -23.25 7.16
C GLY A 92 32.70 -24.33 6.09
N ALA A 93 32.05 -24.24 4.92
CA ALA A 93 32.17 -25.23 3.85
C ALA A 93 31.66 -24.70 2.49
N ASP A 94 32.28 -25.17 1.41
CA ASP A 94 31.73 -25.10 0.07
C ASP A 94 30.78 -26.29 -0.15
N LEU A 95 29.47 -26.01 -0.24
CA LEU A 95 28.41 -27.01 -0.44
C LEU A 95 27.84 -26.92 -1.86
N SER A 96 28.68 -26.50 -2.82
CA SER A 96 28.36 -26.53 -4.25
C SER A 96 28.89 -27.77 -4.96
N THR A 97 29.93 -28.41 -4.43
CA THR A 97 30.58 -29.59 -5.03
C THR A 97 31.05 -30.57 -3.95
N GLY A 98 31.52 -31.76 -4.33
CA GLY A 98 32.05 -32.74 -3.38
C GLY A 98 31.00 -33.35 -2.44
N LEU A 99 29.72 -33.17 -2.74
CA LEU A 99 28.62 -33.68 -1.94
C LEU A 99 28.31 -35.14 -2.27
N ARG A 100 27.84 -35.87 -1.25
CA ARG A 100 27.25 -37.22 -1.39
C ARG A 100 25.82 -37.22 -0.86
N LEU A 101 24.91 -37.85 -1.58
CA LEU A 101 23.55 -38.04 -1.07
C LEU A 101 23.57 -39.03 0.10
N VAL A 102 22.96 -38.65 1.22
CA VAL A 102 22.79 -39.46 2.43
C VAL A 102 21.40 -40.05 2.48
N GLU A 103 20.39 -39.21 2.26
CA GLU A 103 18.97 -39.58 2.38
C GLU A 103 18.12 -38.81 1.35
N HIS A 104 17.05 -39.46 0.89
CA HIS A 104 16.00 -38.85 0.10
C HIS A 104 14.64 -39.26 0.69
N SER A 105 13.76 -38.29 0.88
CA SER A 105 12.38 -38.54 1.31
C SER A 105 11.38 -37.70 0.52
N GLU A 106 10.15 -38.20 0.38
CA GLU A 106 9.06 -37.52 -0.31
C GLU A 106 7.78 -37.56 0.52
N ARG A 107 7.00 -36.49 0.46
CA ARG A 107 5.67 -36.39 1.07
C ARG A 107 4.74 -35.51 0.26
N ILE A 108 3.44 -35.66 0.49
CA ILE A 108 2.43 -34.72 -0.01
C ILE A 108 2.29 -33.57 0.97
N VAL A 109 2.21 -32.35 0.43
CA VAL A 109 1.89 -31.11 1.17
C VAL A 109 0.55 -30.61 0.66
N THR A 110 -0.31 -30.18 1.57
CA THR A 110 -1.59 -29.59 1.23
C THR A 110 -1.73 -28.26 1.96
N GLU A 111 -1.91 -27.19 1.20
CA GLU A 111 -2.17 -25.85 1.70
C GLU A 111 -3.66 -25.55 1.53
N ASN A 112 -4.28 -24.99 2.58
CA ASN A 112 -5.65 -24.49 2.55
C ASN A 112 -5.69 -23.18 3.30
N TYR A 113 -6.00 -22.09 2.61
CA TYR A 113 -6.08 -20.77 3.22
C TYR A 113 -6.95 -19.83 2.38
N THR A 114 -7.30 -18.68 2.94
CA THR A 114 -7.98 -17.60 2.23
C THR A 114 -7.08 -16.38 2.19
N THR A 115 -7.22 -15.57 1.14
CA THR A 115 -6.55 -14.27 1.01
C THR A 115 -7.60 -13.17 0.95
N THR A 116 -7.21 -11.98 1.40
CA THR A 116 -8.02 -10.75 1.35
C THR A 116 -7.95 -10.09 -0.02
N THR A 117 -6.83 -10.24 -0.74
CA THR A 117 -6.59 -9.71 -2.08
C THR A 117 -6.13 -10.80 -3.06
N GLY A 118 -5.86 -10.43 -4.31
CA GLY A 118 -5.27 -11.32 -5.30
C GLY A 118 -6.25 -11.87 -6.35
N LYS A 119 -5.72 -12.77 -7.18
CA LYS A 119 -6.41 -13.37 -8.34
C LYS A 119 -7.37 -14.52 -8.05
N GLU A 120 -7.35 -15.07 -6.84
CA GLU A 120 -8.34 -16.01 -6.29
C GLU A 120 -8.21 -15.98 -4.75
N THR A 121 -9.34 -15.84 -4.06
CA THR A 121 -9.38 -15.64 -2.59
C THR A 121 -9.43 -16.93 -1.78
N THR A 122 -9.81 -18.06 -2.38
CA THR A 122 -9.91 -19.36 -1.70
C THR A 122 -8.87 -20.32 -2.27
N ARG A 123 -7.84 -20.65 -1.48
CA ARG A 123 -6.71 -21.46 -1.93
C ARG A 123 -6.82 -22.89 -1.45
N HIS A 124 -6.74 -23.81 -2.40
CA HIS A 124 -6.51 -25.24 -2.15
C HIS A 124 -5.39 -25.73 -3.07
N ARG A 125 -4.26 -26.15 -2.49
CA ARG A 125 -3.10 -26.57 -3.25
C ARG A 125 -2.54 -27.86 -2.73
N VAL A 126 -2.20 -28.74 -3.67
CA VAL A 126 -1.57 -30.03 -3.37
C VAL A 126 -0.24 -30.08 -4.10
N MET A 127 0.84 -30.17 -3.34
CA MET A 127 2.21 -30.23 -3.85
C MET A 127 2.87 -31.52 -3.42
N ARG A 128 3.87 -31.95 -4.18
CA ARG A 128 4.84 -32.94 -3.71
C ARG A 128 6.06 -32.23 -3.16
N ALA A 129 6.43 -32.54 -1.93
CA ALA A 129 7.70 -32.10 -1.35
C ALA A 129 8.68 -33.27 -1.32
N ALA A 130 9.91 -33.02 -1.75
CA ALA A 130 11.04 -33.93 -1.64
C ALA A 130 12.16 -33.25 -0.86
N THR A 131 12.83 -33.98 0.02
CA THR A 131 14.04 -33.52 0.72
C THR A 131 15.19 -34.43 0.33
N PHE A 132 16.27 -33.82 -0.16
CA PHE A 132 17.52 -34.50 -0.49
C PHE A 132 18.60 -34.03 0.49
N SER A 133 19.01 -34.92 1.38
CA SER A 133 20.01 -34.65 2.41
C SER A 133 21.39 -35.05 1.92
N PHE A 134 22.29 -34.09 1.78
CA PHE A 134 23.65 -34.25 1.33
C PHE A 134 24.64 -34.09 2.47
N ALA A 135 25.74 -34.82 2.41
CA ALA A 135 26.91 -34.60 3.26
C ALA A 135 28.09 -34.11 2.43
N GLY A 136 28.74 -33.05 2.88
CA GLY A 136 30.02 -32.57 2.39
C GLY A 136 31.20 -32.99 3.28
N ASP A 137 32.37 -32.45 2.97
CA ASP A 137 33.57 -32.63 3.78
C ASP A 137 33.39 -32.13 5.22
N GLY A 138 34.12 -32.76 6.15
CA GLY A 138 34.06 -32.39 7.58
C GLY A 138 32.75 -32.71 8.28
N GLY A 139 31.83 -33.44 7.65
CA GLY A 139 30.52 -33.78 8.22
C GLY A 139 29.50 -32.65 8.12
N THR A 140 29.66 -31.74 7.15
CA THR A 140 28.64 -30.73 6.87
C THR A 140 27.44 -31.31 6.16
N GLU A 141 26.24 -30.92 6.60
CA GLU A 141 24.98 -31.37 6.05
C GLU A 141 24.31 -30.23 5.28
N LEU A 142 23.70 -30.56 4.14
CA LEU A 142 22.90 -29.68 3.31
C LEU A 142 21.62 -30.42 2.94
N ASP A 143 20.48 -29.88 3.33
CA ASP A 143 19.19 -30.30 2.80
C ASP A 143 18.80 -29.42 1.62
N VAL A 144 18.49 -30.07 0.49
CA VAL A 144 17.81 -29.44 -0.64
C VAL A 144 16.35 -29.86 -0.59
N GLU A 145 15.47 -28.92 -0.27
CA GLU A 145 14.02 -29.14 -0.36
C GLU A 145 13.53 -28.74 -1.74
N VAL A 146 12.77 -29.62 -2.40
CA VAL A 146 12.11 -29.37 -3.69
C VAL A 146 10.61 -29.52 -3.52
N ARG A 147 9.84 -28.55 -4.01
CA ARG A 147 8.39 -28.63 -4.12
C ARG A 147 7.98 -28.63 -5.58
N VAL A 148 7.06 -29.52 -5.94
CA VAL A 148 6.50 -29.63 -7.29
C VAL A 148 4.98 -29.54 -7.20
N ALA A 149 4.45 -28.46 -7.75
CA ALA A 149 3.03 -28.15 -7.88
C ALA A 149 2.55 -28.43 -9.31
N THR A 150 1.27 -28.26 -9.57
CA THR A 150 0.71 -28.44 -10.92
C THR A 150 1.18 -27.39 -11.92
N ASP A 151 1.63 -26.24 -11.42
CA ASP A 151 1.99 -25.02 -12.14
C ASP A 151 3.46 -24.64 -11.98
N GLY A 152 4.28 -25.42 -11.25
CA GLY A 152 5.70 -25.10 -11.15
C GLY A 152 6.53 -25.96 -10.19
N VAL A 153 7.82 -25.65 -10.17
CA VAL A 153 8.86 -26.27 -9.35
C VAL A 153 9.53 -25.20 -8.50
N ALA A 154 9.83 -25.50 -7.25
CA ALA A 154 10.61 -24.65 -6.39
C ALA A 154 11.66 -25.44 -5.61
N TYR A 155 12.79 -24.81 -5.29
CA TYR A 155 13.76 -25.37 -4.36
C TYR A 155 14.26 -24.35 -3.34
N ARG A 156 14.77 -24.83 -2.21
CA ARG A 156 15.51 -24.04 -1.21
C ARG A 156 16.52 -24.90 -0.46
N TYR A 157 17.45 -24.24 0.22
CA TYR A 157 18.44 -24.88 1.08
C TYR A 157 18.05 -24.78 2.54
N ARG A 158 18.37 -25.84 3.29
CA ARG A 158 18.39 -25.84 4.76
C ARG A 158 19.72 -26.39 5.25
N LEU A 159 20.34 -25.69 6.19
CA LEU A 159 21.51 -26.19 6.90
C LEU A 159 21.15 -26.25 8.38
N PRO A 160 21.34 -27.40 9.06
CA PRO A 160 21.03 -27.53 10.47
C PRO A 160 21.86 -26.53 11.29
N ASP A 161 21.30 -26.14 12.44
CA ASP A 161 22.01 -25.33 13.43
C ASP A 161 23.34 -25.98 13.82
N ARG A 162 24.39 -25.18 13.90
CA ARG A 162 25.75 -25.61 14.28
C ARG A 162 26.15 -24.78 15.48
N ASP A 163 27.04 -25.30 16.33
CA ASP A 163 27.62 -24.49 17.42
C ASP A 163 28.39 -23.28 16.82
N GLY A 164 27.70 -22.14 16.65
CA GLY A 164 28.23 -20.91 16.05
C GLY A 164 27.42 -20.40 14.86
N THR A 165 27.75 -19.19 14.41
CA THR A 165 27.09 -18.49 13.30
C THR A 165 27.52 -19.05 11.94
N THR A 166 26.58 -19.22 11.00
CA THR A 166 26.88 -19.56 9.60
C THR A 166 26.93 -18.29 8.75
N VAL A 167 28.01 -18.06 8.01
CA VAL A 167 28.10 -16.94 7.06
C VAL A 167 28.04 -17.46 5.63
N VAL A 168 26.94 -17.21 4.93
CA VAL A 168 26.82 -17.47 3.49
C VAL A 168 27.64 -16.44 2.73
N SER A 169 28.55 -16.89 1.89
CA SER A 169 29.39 -16.05 1.04
C SER A 169 29.01 -16.11 -0.45
N GLY A 170 28.05 -16.96 -0.82
CA GLY A 170 27.51 -17.01 -2.17
C GLY A 170 26.54 -18.17 -2.40
N GLU A 171 25.77 -18.06 -3.48
CA GLU A 171 24.89 -19.10 -3.99
C GLU A 171 25.41 -19.53 -5.38
N ALA A 172 25.67 -20.82 -5.57
CA ALA A 172 26.23 -21.37 -6.81
C ALA A 172 25.13 -21.72 -7.84
N SER A 173 23.87 -21.55 -7.45
CA SER A 173 22.70 -21.91 -8.23
C SER A 173 22.65 -21.24 -9.60
N SER A 174 22.09 -21.94 -10.58
CA SER A 174 21.71 -21.34 -11.85
C SER A 174 20.54 -22.05 -12.52
N TRP A 175 19.93 -21.36 -13.46
CA TRP A 175 18.96 -21.88 -14.40
C TRP A 175 19.59 -21.94 -15.79
N ARG A 176 19.16 -22.90 -16.62
CA ARG A 176 19.68 -23.05 -17.98
C ARG A 176 18.58 -23.19 -19.02
N LEU A 177 18.45 -22.19 -19.87
CA LEU A 177 17.47 -22.09 -20.95
C LEU A 177 18.11 -22.26 -22.34
N PRO A 178 17.32 -22.62 -23.37
CA PRO A 178 17.76 -22.53 -24.77
C PRO A 178 18.09 -21.09 -25.15
N THR A 179 19.17 -20.88 -25.92
CA THR A 179 19.66 -19.53 -26.26
C THR A 179 18.77 -18.77 -27.24
N ASP A 180 17.91 -19.47 -27.97
CA ASP A 180 16.97 -18.90 -28.95
C ASP A 180 15.58 -18.64 -28.36
N ALA A 181 15.32 -19.05 -27.12
CA ALA A 181 14.08 -18.80 -26.42
C ALA A 181 13.81 -17.28 -26.29
N PRO A 182 12.63 -16.77 -26.70
CA PRO A 182 12.19 -15.43 -26.36
C PRO A 182 12.20 -15.19 -24.84
N ALA A 183 12.53 -13.96 -24.44
CA ALA A 183 12.67 -13.58 -23.04
C ALA A 183 12.17 -12.14 -22.82
N TRP A 184 11.50 -11.92 -21.68
CA TRP A 184 11.03 -10.59 -21.26
C TRP A 184 11.68 -10.21 -19.93
N LEU A 185 12.75 -9.44 -20.02
CA LEU A 185 13.71 -9.22 -18.94
C LEU A 185 13.68 -7.77 -18.42
N LEU A 186 13.91 -7.64 -17.12
CA LEU A 186 13.99 -6.37 -16.39
C LEU A 186 15.41 -6.26 -15.82
N PRO A 187 16.19 -5.21 -16.12
CA PRO A 187 17.45 -4.95 -15.44
C PRO A 187 17.25 -4.85 -13.91
N HIS A 188 18.15 -5.43 -13.13
CA HIS A 188 18.00 -5.46 -11.67
C HIS A 188 18.30 -4.08 -11.05
N THR A 189 17.34 -3.56 -10.28
CA THR A 189 17.48 -2.36 -9.45
C THR A 189 16.84 -2.57 -8.08
N ALA A 190 17.07 -1.65 -7.15
CA ALA A 190 16.54 -1.75 -5.78
C ALA A 190 15.04 -1.46 -5.66
N TRP A 191 14.41 -0.96 -6.72
CA TRP A 191 13.02 -0.50 -6.75
C TRP A 191 12.18 -1.10 -7.89
N TYR A 192 12.80 -1.86 -8.81
CA TYR A 192 12.10 -2.62 -9.87
C TYR A 192 11.31 -1.78 -10.91
N GLU A 193 11.64 -0.49 -11.11
CA GLU A 193 10.96 0.40 -12.10
C GLU A 193 11.73 0.62 -13.41
N GLU A 194 12.67 -0.26 -13.74
CA GLU A 194 13.23 -0.26 -15.10
C GLU A 194 12.19 -0.77 -16.11
N PRO A 195 12.23 -0.35 -17.39
CA PRO A 195 11.35 -0.93 -18.39
C PRO A 195 11.74 -2.39 -18.67
N ARG A 196 10.71 -3.23 -18.81
CA ARG A 196 10.88 -4.62 -19.25
C ARG A 196 11.04 -4.66 -20.77
N THR A 197 11.98 -5.46 -21.25
CA THR A 197 12.31 -5.54 -22.68
C THR A 197 12.19 -6.96 -23.20
N GLU A 198 11.67 -7.07 -24.42
CA GLU A 198 11.65 -8.32 -25.20
C GLU A 198 13.01 -8.54 -25.88
N THR A 199 13.53 -9.76 -25.79
CA THR A 199 14.79 -10.20 -26.38
C THR A 199 14.75 -11.73 -26.57
N THR A 200 15.90 -12.34 -26.85
CA THR A 200 16.10 -13.79 -26.67
C THR A 200 17.16 -14.04 -25.61
N VAL A 201 17.14 -15.22 -25.00
CA VAL A 201 18.09 -15.64 -23.96
C VAL A 201 19.55 -15.40 -24.39
N GLY A 202 19.92 -15.74 -25.61
CA GLY A 202 21.29 -15.63 -26.11
C GLY A 202 21.68 -14.22 -26.55
N THR A 203 20.71 -13.36 -26.90
CA THR A 203 20.99 -11.97 -27.29
C THR A 203 20.93 -10.99 -26.13
N ALA A 204 20.28 -11.36 -25.02
CA ALA A 204 20.28 -10.60 -23.78
C ALA A 204 21.70 -10.16 -23.40
N ALA A 205 21.84 -8.93 -22.93
CA ALA A 205 23.13 -8.37 -22.59
C ALA A 205 23.70 -9.07 -21.34
N THR A 206 25.03 -9.12 -21.23
CA THR A 206 25.71 -9.49 -19.98
C THR A 206 25.36 -8.47 -18.91
N ASP A 207 24.49 -8.84 -17.98
CA ASP A 207 23.95 -7.97 -16.95
C ASP A 207 23.28 -8.79 -15.84
N ASP A 208 22.84 -8.08 -14.80
CA ASP A 208 21.99 -8.60 -13.74
C ASP A 208 20.52 -8.23 -14.01
N TYR A 209 19.64 -9.22 -13.88
CA TYR A 209 18.21 -9.08 -14.15
C TYR A 209 17.38 -9.35 -12.90
N GLY A 210 16.38 -8.52 -12.67
CA GLY A 210 15.44 -8.63 -11.57
C GLY A 210 14.43 -9.76 -11.80
N HIS A 211 13.90 -10.30 -10.71
CA HIS A 211 12.72 -11.15 -10.77
C HIS A 211 11.46 -10.29 -11.10
N PRO A 212 10.34 -10.92 -11.49
CA PRO A 212 10.32 -12.19 -12.19
C PRO A 212 10.85 -12.04 -13.63
N ALA A 213 11.38 -13.13 -14.19
CA ALA A 213 11.90 -13.18 -15.57
C ALA A 213 11.15 -14.25 -16.37
N LEU A 214 10.52 -13.84 -17.47
CA LEU A 214 9.66 -14.69 -18.31
C LEU A 214 10.41 -15.16 -19.56
N PHE A 215 10.20 -16.42 -19.92
CA PHE A 215 10.79 -17.05 -21.10
C PHE A 215 9.75 -17.91 -21.83
N ASP A 216 9.84 -17.98 -23.15
CA ASP A 216 9.08 -18.92 -23.99
C ASP A 216 10.01 -20.01 -24.53
N VAL A 217 9.77 -21.26 -24.13
CA VAL A 217 10.51 -22.43 -24.57
C VAL A 217 9.58 -23.30 -25.41
N ASP A 218 9.56 -23.03 -26.72
CA ASP A 218 8.76 -23.75 -27.73
C ASP A 218 7.26 -23.83 -27.37
N GLY A 219 6.69 -22.73 -26.86
CA GLY A 219 5.29 -22.61 -26.43
C GLY A 219 5.03 -23.03 -24.99
N THR A 220 6.05 -23.53 -24.28
CA THR A 220 6.00 -23.71 -22.82
C THR A 220 6.71 -22.54 -22.14
N TYR A 221 5.97 -21.77 -21.35
CA TYR A 221 6.49 -20.61 -20.66
C TYR A 221 7.14 -21.01 -19.33
N VAL A 222 8.21 -20.30 -18.99
CA VAL A 222 8.92 -20.40 -17.71
C VAL A 222 9.00 -19.01 -17.08
N LEU A 223 8.48 -18.83 -15.87
CA LEU A 223 8.65 -17.61 -15.09
C LEU A 223 9.52 -17.91 -13.85
N LEU A 224 10.72 -17.32 -13.84
CA LEU A 224 11.65 -17.44 -12.72
C LEU A 224 11.34 -16.35 -11.68
N ALA A 225 11.19 -16.74 -10.41
CA ALA A 225 10.86 -15.84 -9.31
C ALA A 225 11.42 -16.34 -7.96
N GLU A 226 11.06 -15.65 -6.88
CA GLU A 226 11.43 -15.95 -5.50
C GLU A 226 10.19 -15.89 -4.60
N SER A 227 10.15 -16.71 -3.55
CA SER A 227 9.06 -16.74 -2.57
C SER A 227 9.55 -17.01 -1.14
N GLY A 228 8.80 -16.52 -0.17
CA GLY A 228 9.03 -16.79 1.25
C GLY A 228 10.26 -16.10 1.80
N LEU A 229 10.56 -14.91 1.27
CA LEU A 229 11.64 -14.05 1.73
C LEU A 229 11.32 -13.55 3.16
N LYS A 230 12.33 -13.58 4.03
CA LYS A 230 12.25 -13.21 5.45
C LYS A 230 13.45 -12.36 5.82
N SER A 231 13.39 -11.66 6.95
CA SER A 231 14.51 -10.86 7.47
C SER A 231 15.83 -11.61 7.69
N SER A 232 15.81 -12.94 7.73
CA SER A 232 17.01 -13.78 7.88
C SER A 232 17.81 -13.98 6.58
N TYR A 233 17.31 -13.54 5.42
CA TYR A 233 18.00 -13.72 4.14
C TYR A 233 17.76 -12.53 3.19
N PRO A 234 18.72 -12.15 2.34
CA PRO A 234 18.51 -11.11 1.33
C PRO A 234 17.76 -11.65 0.12
N GLY A 235 17.14 -10.75 -0.65
CA GLY A 235 16.61 -11.06 -1.96
C GLY A 235 17.70 -11.48 -2.95
N ALA A 236 17.27 -12.20 -3.98
CA ALA A 236 18.12 -12.64 -5.08
C ALA A 236 17.79 -11.94 -6.41
N PHE A 237 18.76 -11.96 -7.32
CA PHE A 237 18.64 -11.53 -8.73
C PHE A 237 19.28 -12.58 -9.66
N LEU A 238 19.14 -12.38 -10.97
CA LEU A 238 19.65 -13.29 -11.99
C LEU A 238 20.87 -12.69 -12.71
N THR A 239 22.05 -13.30 -12.57
CA THR A 239 23.26 -12.94 -13.33
C THR A 239 23.24 -13.61 -14.70
N HIS A 240 23.53 -12.90 -15.79
CA HIS A 240 23.57 -13.47 -17.14
C HIS A 240 24.81 -13.04 -17.92
N GLU A 241 25.28 -13.91 -18.81
CA GLU A 241 26.34 -13.62 -19.79
C GLU A 241 25.81 -13.82 -21.21
N GLN A 242 25.94 -12.78 -22.04
CA GLN A 242 25.46 -12.79 -23.41
C GLN A 242 26.01 -13.98 -24.21
N GLY A 243 25.15 -14.59 -25.02
CA GLY A 243 25.48 -15.77 -25.83
C GLY A 243 25.41 -17.08 -25.06
N THR A 244 25.12 -17.05 -23.76
CA THR A 244 24.93 -18.26 -22.94
C THR A 244 23.45 -18.50 -22.67
N GLY A 245 23.10 -19.73 -22.27
CA GLY A 245 21.76 -20.05 -21.77
C GLY A 245 21.65 -19.93 -20.24
N ARG A 246 22.67 -19.42 -19.55
CA ARG A 246 22.80 -19.50 -18.09
C ARG A 246 22.25 -18.24 -17.43
N PHE A 247 21.40 -18.43 -16.42
CA PHE A 247 21.00 -17.39 -15.47
C PHE A 247 21.41 -17.84 -14.07
N GLY A 248 22.53 -17.33 -13.57
CA GLY A 248 23.01 -17.61 -12.19
C GLY A 248 22.20 -16.84 -11.15
N VAL A 249 22.16 -17.34 -9.91
CA VAL A 249 21.49 -16.64 -8.80
C VAL A 249 22.52 -15.80 -8.05
N GLY A 250 22.35 -14.48 -8.08
CA GLY A 250 23.10 -13.51 -7.27
C GLY A 250 22.32 -13.11 -6.03
N LEU A 251 23.02 -12.72 -4.96
CA LEU A 251 22.42 -12.19 -3.72
C LEU A 251 22.71 -10.69 -3.61
N VAL A 252 21.72 -9.90 -3.20
CA VAL A 252 21.92 -8.44 -3.05
C VAL A 252 22.90 -8.08 -1.93
N GLN A 253 23.21 -9.02 -1.03
CA GLN A 253 24.25 -8.90 -0.02
C GLN A 253 25.33 -9.97 -0.25
N SER A 254 26.59 -9.55 -0.24
CA SER A 254 27.74 -10.42 -0.47
C SER A 254 28.06 -11.38 0.68
N LYS A 255 27.57 -11.08 1.89
CA LYS A 255 27.65 -11.95 3.06
C LYS A 255 26.33 -11.94 3.82
N VAL A 256 25.81 -13.12 4.12
CA VAL A 256 24.57 -13.29 4.90
C VAL A 256 24.91 -14.04 6.17
N THR A 257 24.54 -13.49 7.31
CA THR A 257 24.83 -14.08 8.62
C THR A 257 23.57 -14.75 9.13
N ALA A 258 23.60 -16.06 9.34
CA ALA A 258 22.55 -16.83 9.98
C ALA A 258 23.01 -17.25 11.38
N GLU A 259 22.27 -16.82 12.41
CA GLU A 259 22.59 -17.12 13.82
C GLU A 259 22.04 -18.49 14.27
N ASP A 260 20.99 -18.97 13.61
CA ASP A 260 20.33 -20.26 13.84
C ASP A 260 20.38 -21.13 12.57
N GLU A 261 19.52 -22.15 12.49
CA GLU A 261 19.26 -22.92 11.26
C GLU A 261 19.09 -21.99 10.04
N LEU A 262 19.96 -22.17 9.04
CA LEU A 262 19.86 -21.41 7.80
C LEU A 262 18.76 -22.02 6.94
N VAL A 263 17.74 -21.23 6.62
CA VAL A 263 16.69 -21.58 5.65
C VAL A 263 16.64 -20.48 4.59
N THR A 264 16.94 -20.82 3.34
CA THR A 264 16.86 -19.84 2.25
C THR A 264 15.41 -19.64 1.80
N PRO A 265 15.08 -18.51 1.15
CA PRO A 265 13.85 -18.37 0.40
C PRO A 265 13.78 -19.42 -0.71
N TRP A 266 12.57 -19.65 -1.21
CA TRP A 266 12.34 -20.50 -2.37
C TRP A 266 12.80 -19.80 -3.64
N ARG A 267 13.56 -20.51 -4.47
CA ARG A 267 13.79 -20.19 -5.88
C ARG A 267 12.73 -20.92 -6.68
N THR A 268 11.95 -20.21 -7.49
CA THR A 268 10.76 -20.78 -8.14
C THR A 268 10.85 -20.69 -9.66
N ALA A 269 10.42 -21.74 -10.35
CA ALA A 269 10.14 -21.77 -11.77
C ALA A 269 8.67 -22.16 -11.96
N ILE A 270 7.82 -21.19 -12.31
CA ILE A 270 6.45 -21.45 -12.74
C ILE A 270 6.53 -21.91 -14.20
N VAL A 271 5.89 -23.03 -14.53
CA VAL A 271 6.04 -23.72 -15.81
C VAL A 271 4.71 -24.23 -16.33
N GLY A 272 4.37 -23.86 -17.56
CA GLY A 272 3.17 -24.33 -18.23
C GLY A 272 2.91 -23.56 -19.52
N ASP A 273 1.68 -23.61 -20.02
CA ASP A 273 1.24 -22.65 -21.04
C ASP A 273 1.11 -21.24 -20.43
N LEU A 274 0.91 -20.23 -21.28
CA LEU A 274 0.84 -18.83 -20.82
C LEU A 274 -0.29 -18.61 -19.79
N GLY A 275 -1.40 -19.33 -19.93
CA GLY A 275 -2.51 -19.28 -18.97
C GLY A 275 -2.09 -19.81 -17.60
N THR A 276 -1.44 -20.99 -17.57
CA THR A 276 -0.89 -21.59 -16.35
C THR A 276 0.06 -20.61 -15.64
N VAL A 277 0.95 -19.95 -16.38
CA VAL A 277 1.89 -18.96 -15.80
C VAL A 277 1.14 -17.75 -15.24
N THR A 278 0.24 -17.16 -16.03
CA THR A 278 -0.53 -15.96 -15.66
C THR A 278 -1.37 -16.20 -14.39
N GLU A 279 -2.02 -17.35 -14.33
CA GLU A 279 -2.96 -17.73 -13.27
C GLU A 279 -2.24 -18.31 -12.04
N SER A 280 -0.96 -18.69 -12.14
CA SER A 280 -0.20 -19.38 -11.09
C SER A 280 -0.10 -18.60 -9.78
N THR A 281 -0.27 -19.30 -8.66
CA THR A 281 -0.24 -18.72 -7.31
C THR A 281 0.91 -19.25 -6.48
N LEU A 282 1.85 -19.94 -7.13
CA LEU A 282 2.91 -20.70 -6.50
C LEU A 282 3.76 -19.84 -5.55
N VAL A 283 3.96 -18.55 -5.87
CA VAL A 283 4.70 -17.62 -5.01
C VAL A 283 4.03 -17.47 -3.64
N ASP A 284 2.71 -17.35 -3.57
CA ASP A 284 2.00 -17.27 -2.29
C ASP A 284 1.89 -18.65 -1.64
N ASP A 285 1.66 -19.70 -2.44
CA ASP A 285 1.45 -21.07 -1.93
C ASP A 285 2.69 -21.63 -1.20
N LEU A 286 3.87 -21.12 -1.52
CA LEU A 286 5.15 -21.44 -0.88
C LEU A 286 5.49 -20.58 0.33
N ALA A 287 4.82 -19.43 0.47
CA ALA A 287 5.11 -18.44 1.50
C ALA A 287 4.60 -18.89 2.89
N PRO A 288 5.15 -18.32 3.98
CA PRO A 288 4.67 -18.60 5.33
C PRO A 288 3.19 -18.25 5.53
N ASP A 289 2.55 -18.96 6.47
CA ASP A 289 1.18 -18.67 6.90
C ASP A 289 1.00 -17.24 7.42
N SER A 290 -0.24 -16.76 7.38
CA SER A 290 -0.62 -15.44 7.92
C SER A 290 -0.20 -15.30 9.38
N ARG A 291 0.30 -14.11 9.73
CA ARG A 291 0.55 -13.66 11.11
C ARG A 291 -0.57 -12.79 11.66
N VAL A 292 -1.61 -12.54 10.87
CA VAL A 292 -2.81 -11.80 11.26
C VAL A 292 -3.96 -12.80 11.42
N ASP A 293 -4.43 -12.94 12.66
CA ASP A 293 -5.51 -13.88 13.02
C ASP A 293 -6.90 -13.37 12.63
N ASP A 294 -7.17 -12.08 12.88
CA ASP A 294 -8.43 -11.41 12.52
C ASP A 294 -8.21 -10.54 11.28
N THR A 295 -8.78 -10.97 10.16
CA THR A 295 -8.68 -10.26 8.88
C THR A 295 -9.94 -9.46 8.56
N SER A 296 -10.89 -9.32 9.50
CA SER A 296 -12.19 -8.68 9.23
C SER A 296 -12.12 -7.17 9.01
N TRP A 297 -11.05 -6.52 9.45
CA TRP A 297 -10.78 -5.09 9.22
C TRP A 297 -10.05 -4.81 7.89
N ILE A 298 -9.59 -5.86 7.21
CA ILE A 298 -8.80 -5.75 6.00
C ILE A 298 -9.75 -5.67 4.80
N GLU A 299 -9.99 -4.44 4.36
CA GLU A 299 -10.93 -4.11 3.30
C GLU A 299 -10.18 -3.55 2.08
N PRO A 300 -10.07 -4.32 0.97
CA PRO A 300 -9.58 -3.83 -0.30
C PRO A 300 -10.59 -2.85 -0.93
N GLY A 301 -10.15 -1.96 -1.81
CA GLY A 301 -11.05 -0.95 -2.37
C GLY A 301 -10.43 -0.03 -3.41
N THR A 302 -11.27 0.84 -3.95
CA THR A 302 -10.92 1.88 -4.92
C THR A 302 -10.46 3.13 -4.18
N VAL A 303 -9.41 3.76 -4.69
CA VAL A 303 -8.77 4.93 -4.08
C VAL A 303 -8.81 6.10 -5.06
N ALA A 304 -9.51 7.17 -4.70
CA ALA A 304 -9.37 8.45 -5.39
C ALA A 304 -7.99 9.05 -5.05
N TRP A 305 -7.15 9.33 -6.07
CA TRP A 305 -5.78 9.75 -5.85
C TRP A 305 -5.40 11.01 -6.62
N SER A 306 -5.04 12.07 -5.86
CA SER A 306 -4.87 13.42 -6.40
C SER A 306 -3.46 13.77 -6.86
N TRP A 307 -2.42 13.10 -6.33
CA TRP A 307 -1.04 13.55 -6.49
C TRP A 307 -0.50 13.38 -7.91
N LEU A 308 -0.78 12.26 -8.57
CA LEU A 308 -0.27 11.99 -9.92
C LEU A 308 -0.73 13.03 -10.95
N PRO A 309 -2.02 13.41 -11.04
CA PRO A 309 -2.43 14.48 -11.93
C PRO A 309 -2.07 15.88 -11.41
N GLU A 310 -1.93 16.05 -10.08
CA GLU A 310 -1.74 17.35 -9.43
C GLU A 310 -0.77 17.25 -8.23
N HIS A 311 0.55 17.31 -8.46
CA HIS A 311 1.57 17.11 -7.40
C HIS A 311 1.43 18.04 -6.18
N SER A 312 0.88 19.25 -6.34
CA SER A 312 0.67 20.18 -5.22
C SER A 312 -0.59 19.89 -4.40
N SER A 313 -1.52 19.08 -4.92
CA SER A 313 -2.83 18.83 -4.31
C SER A 313 -2.79 18.29 -2.88
N PRO A 314 -1.80 17.48 -2.43
CA PRO A 314 -1.82 16.99 -1.05
C PRO A 314 -1.60 18.06 0.01
N THR A 315 -1.15 19.25 -0.37
CA THR A 315 -0.98 20.40 0.54
C THR A 315 -2.24 21.25 0.69
N ASP A 316 -3.25 21.03 -0.15
CA ASP A 316 -4.49 21.82 -0.22
C ASP A 316 -5.68 21.06 0.39
N PHE A 317 -6.11 21.50 1.58
CA PHE A 317 -7.23 20.90 2.31
C PHE A 317 -8.55 20.92 1.53
N GLU A 318 -8.85 22.01 0.82
CA GLU A 318 -10.12 22.12 0.08
C GLU A 318 -10.07 21.23 -1.17
N ARG A 319 -8.92 21.16 -1.85
CA ARG A 319 -8.76 20.21 -2.96
C ARG A 319 -8.91 18.77 -2.50
N GLN A 320 -8.39 18.38 -1.33
CA GLN A 320 -8.60 17.03 -0.80
C GLN A 320 -10.07 16.72 -0.51
N LYS A 321 -10.88 17.72 -0.10
CA LYS A 321 -12.33 17.54 0.08
C LYS A 321 -13.04 17.28 -1.25
N ASP A 322 -12.60 17.89 -2.34
CA ASP A 322 -13.17 17.61 -3.67
C ASP A 322 -12.99 16.13 -4.06
N TYR A 323 -11.81 15.55 -3.79
CA TYR A 323 -11.56 14.12 -4.06
C TYR A 323 -12.39 13.21 -3.13
N VAL A 324 -12.58 13.60 -1.87
CA VAL A 324 -13.48 12.89 -0.94
C VAL A 324 -14.93 12.94 -1.40
N ASP A 325 -15.41 14.10 -1.86
CA ASP A 325 -16.78 14.24 -2.36
C ASP A 325 -16.97 13.41 -3.63
N TYR A 326 -15.99 13.40 -4.54
CA TYR A 326 -16.00 12.54 -5.71
C TYR A 326 -16.01 11.05 -5.33
N ALA A 327 -15.12 10.62 -4.42
CA ALA A 327 -15.12 9.25 -3.92
C ALA A 327 -16.48 8.85 -3.33
N ALA A 328 -17.10 9.72 -2.55
CA ALA A 328 -18.40 9.48 -1.94
C ALA A 328 -19.53 9.36 -2.98
N GLU A 329 -19.55 10.20 -4.03
CA GLU A 329 -20.54 10.17 -5.11
C GLU A 329 -20.44 8.88 -5.94
N HIS A 330 -19.21 8.37 -6.12
CA HIS A 330 -18.91 7.18 -6.92
C HIS A 330 -18.81 5.89 -6.10
N GLY A 331 -18.99 5.97 -4.78
CA GLY A 331 -18.96 4.82 -3.87
C GLY A 331 -17.57 4.18 -3.72
N TYR A 332 -16.50 4.98 -3.86
CA TYR A 332 -15.14 4.54 -3.60
C TYR A 332 -14.86 4.51 -2.10
N GLU A 333 -14.12 3.51 -1.66
CA GLU A 333 -13.84 3.28 -0.25
C GLU A 333 -12.85 4.31 0.31
N TYR A 334 -11.90 4.78 -0.51
CA TYR A 334 -10.75 5.53 -0.01
C TYR A 334 -10.42 6.80 -0.81
N THR A 335 -9.78 7.75 -0.12
CA THR A 335 -8.97 8.81 -0.73
C THR A 335 -7.55 8.76 -0.15
N LEU A 336 -6.53 8.85 -1.00
CA LEU A 336 -5.13 8.91 -0.57
C LEU A 336 -4.63 10.36 -0.62
N VAL A 337 -4.19 10.86 0.54
CA VAL A 337 -3.43 12.10 0.63
C VAL A 337 -1.94 11.77 0.57
N ASP A 338 -1.32 12.05 -0.57
CA ASP A 338 0.07 11.68 -0.85
C ASP A 338 1.10 12.66 -0.23
N GLU A 339 2.34 12.67 -0.72
CA GLU A 339 3.43 13.53 -0.27
C GLU A 339 3.01 15.02 -0.18
N GLY A 340 2.98 15.56 1.05
CA GLY A 340 2.67 16.98 1.31
C GLY A 340 1.57 17.25 2.34
N TRP A 341 0.94 16.22 2.91
CA TRP A 341 -0.09 16.39 3.94
C TRP A 341 0.43 17.06 5.23
N ASN A 342 -0.47 17.72 5.99
CA ASN A 342 -0.12 18.41 7.23
C ASN A 342 -1.00 17.96 8.42
N ALA A 343 -0.35 17.62 9.54
CA ALA A 343 -1.01 17.19 10.77
C ALA A 343 -2.03 18.20 11.34
N ALA A 344 -1.94 19.48 10.99
CA ALA A 344 -2.83 20.53 11.46
C ALA A 344 -4.27 20.39 10.94
N TRP A 345 -4.48 19.82 9.75
CA TRP A 345 -5.81 19.71 9.12
C TRP A 345 -6.24 18.28 8.78
N VAL A 346 -5.32 17.31 8.74
CA VAL A 346 -5.68 15.90 8.45
C VAL A 346 -6.80 15.36 9.35
N PRO A 347 -6.84 15.62 10.67
CA PRO A 347 -7.97 15.19 11.51
C PRO A 347 -9.32 15.72 11.03
N ASP A 348 -9.37 16.93 10.49
CA ASP A 348 -10.59 17.52 9.92
C ASP A 348 -11.01 16.81 8.65
N LEU A 349 -10.05 16.51 7.77
CA LEU A 349 -10.32 15.78 6.53
C LEU A 349 -10.84 14.37 6.82
N VAL A 350 -10.25 13.65 7.79
CA VAL A 350 -10.72 12.32 8.20
C VAL A 350 -12.16 12.37 8.69
N ARG A 351 -12.52 13.37 9.52
CA ARG A 351 -13.90 13.55 9.96
C ARG A 351 -14.85 13.88 8.82
N TYR A 352 -14.41 14.73 7.89
CA TYR A 352 -15.18 15.11 6.69
C TYR A 352 -15.48 13.90 5.80
N ALA A 353 -14.47 13.06 5.55
CA ALA A 353 -14.56 11.86 4.71
C ALA A 353 -15.43 10.77 5.35
N ARG A 354 -15.24 10.46 6.63
CA ARG A 354 -16.03 9.43 7.30
C ARG A 354 -17.52 9.75 7.36
N ALA A 355 -17.88 11.04 7.47
CA ALA A 355 -19.27 11.48 7.40
C ALA A 355 -19.95 11.13 6.06
N ARG A 356 -19.16 10.82 5.02
CA ARG A 356 -19.58 10.46 3.67
C ARG A 356 -19.27 9.01 3.30
N GLY A 357 -18.81 8.19 4.26
CA GLY A 357 -18.46 6.79 4.01
C GLY A 357 -17.13 6.59 3.28
N VAL A 358 -16.26 7.60 3.27
CA VAL A 358 -14.91 7.52 2.67
C VAL A 358 -13.87 7.50 3.78
N ASP A 359 -12.89 6.62 3.68
CA ASP A 359 -11.76 6.57 4.62
C ASP A 359 -10.49 7.15 4.00
N ILE A 360 -9.61 7.71 4.84
CA ILE A 360 -8.37 8.35 4.38
C ILE A 360 -7.19 7.40 4.52
N LEU A 361 -6.35 7.37 3.48
CA LEU A 361 -5.01 6.78 3.48
C LEU A 361 -3.98 7.91 3.47
N LEU A 362 -2.83 7.73 4.13
CA LEU A 362 -1.75 8.72 4.17
C LEU A 362 -0.43 8.18 3.63
N TRP A 363 0.32 9.02 2.94
CA TRP A 363 1.65 8.69 2.47
C TRP A 363 2.75 8.96 3.50
N PHE A 364 3.81 8.16 3.52
CA PHE A 364 4.97 8.30 4.39
C PHE A 364 6.27 7.98 3.66
N ARG A 365 7.34 8.68 4.01
CA ARG A 365 8.71 8.25 3.71
C ARG A 365 9.07 7.15 4.69
N TRP A 366 9.77 6.11 4.25
CA TRP A 366 10.16 5.03 5.16
C TRP A 366 10.99 5.50 6.37
N TRP A 367 11.75 6.59 6.23
CA TRP A 367 12.58 7.15 7.32
C TRP A 367 11.79 7.99 8.33
N GLU A 368 10.50 8.23 8.10
CA GLU A 368 9.60 8.80 9.12
C GLU A 368 9.08 7.71 10.08
N VAL A 369 9.33 6.43 9.76
CA VAL A 369 8.93 5.24 10.52
C VAL A 369 10.06 4.20 10.54
N GLN A 370 11.29 4.64 10.82
CA GLN A 370 12.48 3.79 10.76
C GLN A 370 12.61 2.88 11.98
N THR A 371 12.27 3.39 13.15
CA THR A 371 12.43 2.72 14.45
C THR A 371 11.08 2.29 15.04
N PRO A 372 11.06 1.28 15.93
CA PRO A 372 9.83 0.89 16.64
C PRO A 372 9.18 2.05 17.40
N GLU A 373 9.98 2.96 17.95
CA GLU A 373 9.50 4.16 18.65
C GLU A 373 8.78 5.12 17.70
N GLU A 374 9.37 5.43 16.55
CA GLU A 374 8.73 6.27 15.52
C GLU A 374 7.47 5.62 14.97
N MET A 375 7.50 4.30 14.69
CA MET A 375 6.31 3.56 14.26
C MET A 375 5.19 3.66 15.29
N ALA A 376 5.49 3.44 16.57
CA ALA A 376 4.49 3.53 17.65
C ALA A 376 3.92 4.94 17.77
N GLU A 377 4.75 5.98 17.67
CA GLU A 377 4.30 7.37 17.71
C GLU A 377 3.41 7.72 16.50
N GLN A 378 3.91 7.48 15.28
CA GLN A 378 3.22 7.85 14.05
C GLN A 378 1.93 7.08 13.85
N PHE A 379 1.96 5.75 14.01
CA PHE A 379 0.78 4.92 13.78
C PHE A 379 -0.27 5.12 14.87
N SER A 380 0.12 5.27 16.15
CA SER A 380 -0.84 5.67 17.19
C SER A 380 -1.51 7.00 16.88
N ARG A 381 -0.73 8.00 16.41
CA ARG A 381 -1.23 9.32 16.07
C ARG A 381 -2.25 9.27 14.92
N ILE A 382 -1.92 8.68 13.78
CA ILE A 382 -2.82 8.67 12.63
C ILE A 382 -4.05 7.77 12.84
N THR A 383 -3.90 6.64 13.55
CA THR A 383 -5.03 5.79 13.93
C THR A 383 -5.97 6.53 14.89
N SER A 384 -5.44 7.38 15.79
CA SER A 384 -6.27 8.22 16.67
C SER A 384 -7.12 9.23 15.89
N TRP A 385 -6.65 9.70 14.73
CA TRP A 385 -7.42 10.56 13.84
C TRP A 385 -8.48 9.79 13.04
N GLY A 386 -8.23 8.50 12.78
CA GLY A 386 -9.12 7.60 12.03
C GLY A 386 -8.63 7.23 10.62
N VAL A 387 -7.36 7.46 10.32
CA VAL A 387 -6.72 6.98 9.07
C VAL A 387 -6.78 5.45 9.01
N LYS A 388 -6.99 4.91 7.81
CA LYS A 388 -7.19 3.46 7.59
C LYS A 388 -6.02 2.74 6.94
N GLY A 389 -5.04 3.46 6.42
CA GLY A 389 -3.88 2.83 5.84
C GLY A 389 -2.81 3.82 5.45
N VAL A 390 -1.67 3.25 5.05
CA VAL A 390 -0.45 3.97 4.73
C VAL A 390 0.12 3.53 3.38
N LYS A 391 0.55 4.50 2.58
CA LYS A 391 1.45 4.29 1.44
C LYS A 391 2.86 4.66 1.90
N ILE A 392 3.77 3.69 1.99
CA ILE A 392 5.14 3.93 2.48
C ILE A 392 6.12 3.81 1.32
N ASP A 393 7.02 4.77 1.19
CA ASP A 393 7.83 4.98 0.00
C ASP A 393 9.34 5.02 0.26
N PHE A 394 10.09 4.91 -0.84
CA PHE A 394 11.53 5.09 -0.94
C PHE A 394 12.40 4.09 -0.20
N MET A 395 11.94 2.85 -0.02
CA MET A 395 12.74 1.78 0.59
C MET A 395 14.02 1.44 -0.21
N ASN A 396 14.10 1.91 -1.46
CA ASN A 396 15.28 1.90 -2.32
C ASN A 396 16.39 2.89 -1.93
N THR A 397 16.11 3.85 -1.04
CA THR A 397 17.08 4.86 -0.56
C THR A 397 17.72 4.47 0.78
N GLY A 398 18.89 5.05 1.06
CA GLY A 398 19.64 4.89 2.32
C GLY A 398 20.84 3.94 2.21
N ALA A 399 22.03 4.44 2.56
CA ALA A 399 23.22 3.60 2.70
C ALA A 399 23.20 2.87 4.07
N PRO A 400 23.71 1.63 4.19
CA PRO A 400 24.38 0.83 3.15
C PRO A 400 23.46 -0.18 2.42
N THR A 401 22.14 -0.04 2.50
CA THR A 401 21.22 -1.19 2.31
C THR A 401 20.29 -1.05 1.11
N HIS A 402 20.39 -2.02 0.19
CA HIS A 402 19.44 -2.26 -0.90
C HIS A 402 18.03 -2.51 -0.36
N GLY A 403 17.01 -2.23 -1.18
CA GLY A 403 15.58 -2.52 -0.92
C GLY A 403 15.25 -3.99 -0.60
N GLU A 404 16.24 -4.89 -0.78
CA GLU A 404 16.11 -6.33 -0.57
C GLU A 404 17.14 -6.92 0.41
N SER A 405 17.87 -6.07 1.12
CA SER A 405 18.82 -6.51 2.13
C SER A 405 18.11 -7.14 3.33
N THR A 406 18.82 -7.96 4.11
CA THR A 406 18.33 -8.52 5.38
C THR A 406 17.82 -7.44 6.33
N ASP A 407 18.53 -6.33 6.46
CA ASP A 407 18.13 -5.21 7.33
C ASP A 407 16.85 -4.54 6.82
N ARG A 408 16.72 -4.34 5.50
CA ARG A 408 15.48 -3.79 4.92
C ARG A 408 14.30 -4.74 5.09
N HIS A 409 14.50 -6.04 4.92
CA HIS A 409 13.44 -7.03 5.17
C HIS A 409 13.07 -7.14 6.64
N ARG A 410 14.02 -6.94 7.56
CA ARG A 410 13.71 -6.79 8.98
C ARG A 410 12.80 -5.60 9.22
N TRP A 411 13.09 -4.45 8.61
CA TRP A 411 12.23 -3.29 8.68
C TRP A 411 10.84 -3.56 8.07
N TYR A 412 10.74 -4.22 6.91
CA TYR A 412 9.45 -4.61 6.32
C TYR A 412 8.61 -5.47 7.28
N GLU A 413 9.21 -6.49 7.91
CA GLU A 413 8.48 -7.31 8.90
C GLU A 413 8.09 -6.52 10.15
N GLN A 414 8.90 -5.56 10.60
CA GLN A 414 8.60 -4.69 11.74
C GLN A 414 7.45 -3.73 11.45
N VAL A 415 7.49 -3.02 10.32
CA VAL A 415 6.46 -2.07 9.95
C VAL A 415 5.14 -2.76 9.63
N LEU A 416 5.17 -3.96 9.04
CA LEU A 416 3.97 -4.77 8.82
C LEU A 416 3.36 -5.29 10.13
N ALA A 417 4.20 -5.65 11.11
CA ALA A 417 3.71 -6.00 12.44
C ALA A 417 3.06 -4.80 13.14
N ALA A 418 3.72 -3.64 13.13
CA ALA A 418 3.20 -2.43 13.77
C ALA A 418 1.90 -1.96 13.12
N THR A 419 1.83 -1.94 11.78
CA THR A 419 0.60 -1.56 11.06
C THR A 419 -0.56 -2.53 11.32
N ALA A 420 -0.29 -3.83 11.46
CA ALA A 420 -1.31 -4.82 11.86
C ALA A 420 -1.84 -4.59 13.29
N GLU A 421 -0.97 -4.22 14.25
CA GLU A 421 -1.40 -3.85 15.61
C GLU A 421 -2.31 -2.62 15.64
N HIS A 422 -2.19 -1.75 14.63
CA HIS A 422 -2.96 -0.53 14.45
C HIS A 422 -4.11 -0.65 13.44
N GLU A 423 -4.36 -1.84 12.89
CA GLU A 423 -5.39 -2.11 11.87
C GLU A 423 -5.29 -1.15 10.65
N LEU A 424 -4.05 -0.88 10.19
CA LEU A 424 -3.76 -0.03 9.04
C LEU A 424 -3.47 -0.87 7.80
N LEU A 425 -4.12 -0.61 6.67
CA LEU A 425 -3.76 -1.16 5.36
C LEU A 425 -2.39 -0.64 4.91
N VAL A 426 -1.67 -1.40 4.09
CA VAL A 426 -0.32 -1.00 3.61
C VAL A 426 -0.20 -1.12 2.10
N ASN A 427 0.39 -0.08 1.50
CA ASN A 427 0.89 -0.03 0.13
C ASN A 427 2.38 0.36 0.15
N PHE A 428 3.23 -0.33 -0.62
CA PHE A 428 4.67 -0.03 -0.70
C PHE A 428 5.09 0.47 -2.09
N HIS A 429 5.63 1.70 -2.15
CA HIS A 429 6.25 2.32 -3.33
C HIS A 429 7.77 2.46 -3.15
N GLY A 430 8.51 2.68 -4.24
CA GLY A 430 9.98 2.71 -4.21
C GLY A 430 10.56 1.44 -3.57
N SER A 431 9.94 0.29 -3.89
CA SER A 431 9.95 -0.93 -3.08
C SER A 431 10.46 -2.14 -3.85
N THR A 432 10.68 -3.25 -3.14
CA THR A 432 10.87 -4.55 -3.80
C THR A 432 9.54 -5.25 -4.09
N LEU A 433 9.58 -6.38 -4.80
CA LEU A 433 8.46 -7.28 -5.05
C LEU A 433 7.87 -7.90 -3.77
N PRO A 434 6.59 -8.34 -3.80
CA PRO A 434 5.92 -8.95 -2.64
C PRO A 434 6.60 -10.22 -2.10
N LYS A 435 7.10 -11.10 -2.99
CA LYS A 435 7.78 -12.37 -2.66
C LYS A 435 7.05 -13.23 -1.62
N GLY A 436 5.71 -13.20 -1.66
CA GLY A 436 4.82 -13.95 -0.77
C GLY A 436 4.49 -13.27 0.58
N LEU A 437 5.00 -12.07 0.85
CA LEU A 437 4.70 -11.33 2.09
C LEU A 437 3.21 -11.01 2.24
N GLN A 438 2.46 -10.86 1.13
CA GLN A 438 1.01 -10.63 1.17
C GLN A 438 0.24 -11.80 1.80
N ARG A 439 0.72 -13.06 1.66
CA ARG A 439 0.11 -14.19 2.39
C ARG A 439 0.38 -14.10 3.89
N THR A 440 1.61 -13.74 4.25
CA THR A 440 2.03 -13.65 5.66
C THR A 440 1.41 -12.44 6.37
N TRP A 441 1.20 -11.34 5.64
CA TRP A 441 0.65 -10.08 6.12
C TRP A 441 -0.49 -9.63 5.19
N PRO A 442 -1.71 -10.14 5.38
CA PRO A 442 -2.82 -9.94 4.44
C PRO A 442 -3.31 -8.50 4.33
N HIS A 443 -2.89 -7.60 5.23
CA HIS A 443 -3.21 -6.17 5.16
C HIS A 443 -2.29 -5.38 4.23
N LEU A 444 -1.27 -6.05 3.69
CA LEU A 444 -0.41 -5.56 2.62
C LEU A 444 -1.14 -5.67 1.28
N MET A 445 -1.85 -4.61 0.93
CA MET A 445 -2.79 -4.62 -0.18
C MET A 445 -2.12 -4.69 -1.53
N THR A 446 -1.01 -3.96 -1.70
CA THR A 446 -0.35 -3.86 -2.99
C THR A 446 1.08 -3.31 -2.87
N TYR A 447 1.81 -3.40 -3.98
CA TYR A 447 3.16 -2.91 -4.17
C TYR A 447 3.25 -2.23 -5.53
N GLU A 448 4.06 -1.20 -5.64
CA GLU A 448 4.52 -0.67 -6.93
C GLU A 448 5.44 -1.70 -7.60
N ALA A 449 6.76 -1.61 -7.37
CA ALA A 449 7.79 -2.47 -7.95
C ALA A 449 7.57 -2.70 -9.46
N VAL A 450 7.18 -1.63 -10.16
CA VAL A 450 6.84 -1.60 -11.58
C VAL A 450 7.05 -0.17 -12.07
N ARG A 451 7.50 0.01 -13.31
CA ARG A 451 7.49 1.32 -13.95
C ARG A 451 6.04 1.73 -14.25
N GLY A 452 5.38 2.34 -13.27
CA GLY A 452 3.95 2.63 -13.28
C GLY A 452 3.57 3.89 -14.06
N ALA A 453 2.29 4.24 -14.03
CA ALA A 453 1.76 5.39 -14.76
C ALA A 453 2.31 6.74 -14.28
N GLU A 454 2.91 6.82 -13.08
CA GLU A 454 3.57 8.03 -12.57
C GLU A 454 4.67 8.54 -13.52
N TYR A 455 5.33 7.66 -14.28
CA TYR A 455 6.31 8.05 -15.28
C TYR A 455 5.72 8.88 -16.42
N TYR A 456 4.40 8.90 -16.60
CA TYR A 456 3.74 9.86 -17.49
C TYR A 456 3.80 11.30 -16.94
N SER A 457 3.76 11.47 -15.62
CA SER A 457 3.86 12.79 -14.99
C SER A 457 5.29 13.34 -14.96
N PHE A 458 6.28 12.45 -15.02
CA PHE A 458 7.70 12.84 -14.97
C PHE A 458 8.21 13.41 -16.29
N GLY A 459 9.19 14.31 -16.20
CA GLY A 459 9.85 14.86 -17.39
C GLY A 459 10.72 13.82 -18.09
N GLY A 460 10.58 13.69 -19.42
CA GLY A 460 11.44 12.81 -20.24
C GLY A 460 10.64 11.85 -21.12
N ASP A 461 11.30 10.79 -21.59
CA ASP A 461 10.60 9.65 -22.20
C ASP A 461 10.06 8.76 -21.08
N PRO A 462 8.72 8.57 -20.98
CA PRO A 462 8.14 7.76 -19.91
C PRO A 462 8.61 6.30 -19.99
N GLN A 463 8.92 5.78 -21.19
CA GLN A 463 9.17 4.36 -21.46
C GLN A 463 8.07 3.39 -21.00
N VAL A 464 6.89 3.92 -20.61
CA VAL A 464 5.67 3.17 -20.30
C VAL A 464 4.82 3.12 -21.57
N THR A 465 5.10 2.13 -22.41
CA THR A 465 4.45 1.95 -23.72
C THR A 465 3.29 0.95 -23.66
N PRO A 466 2.32 1.02 -24.59
CA PRO A 466 1.26 0.03 -24.72
C PRO A 466 1.78 -1.42 -24.82
N SER A 467 2.89 -1.64 -25.55
CA SER A 467 3.55 -2.96 -25.58
C SER A 467 4.13 -3.37 -24.23
N TYR A 468 4.75 -2.45 -23.49
CA TYR A 468 5.22 -2.71 -22.12
C TYR A 468 4.06 -3.14 -21.20
N ASN A 469 2.92 -2.45 -21.24
CA ASN A 469 1.73 -2.80 -20.46
C ASN A 469 1.29 -4.25 -20.73
N THR A 470 1.37 -4.70 -21.98
CA THR A 470 1.00 -6.07 -22.36
C THR A 470 2.00 -7.14 -21.88
N MET A 471 3.15 -6.78 -21.31
CA MET A 471 4.11 -7.74 -20.74
C MET A 471 3.86 -7.98 -19.23
N LEU A 472 3.27 -7.02 -18.54
CA LEU A 472 3.09 -7.03 -17.09
C LEU A 472 2.16 -8.14 -16.54
N PRO A 473 1.03 -8.51 -17.18
CA PRO A 473 0.13 -9.53 -16.63
C PRO A 473 0.76 -10.93 -16.68
N PHE A 474 1.75 -11.13 -17.55
CA PHE A 474 2.49 -12.38 -17.72
C PHE A 474 3.77 -12.45 -16.88
N SER A 475 4.12 -11.35 -16.20
CA SER A 475 5.38 -11.24 -15.45
C SER A 475 5.16 -10.61 -14.06
N ARG A 476 5.29 -9.29 -13.92
CA ARG A 476 5.25 -8.59 -12.63
C ARG A 476 3.96 -8.85 -11.84
N ASN A 477 2.79 -8.85 -12.49
CA ASN A 477 1.51 -9.05 -11.80
C ASN A 477 1.19 -10.55 -11.56
N VAL A 478 2.01 -11.48 -12.06
CA VAL A 478 1.89 -12.90 -11.72
C VAL A 478 2.27 -13.14 -10.26
N VAL A 479 3.29 -12.44 -9.76
CA VAL A 479 3.92 -12.68 -8.45
C VAL A 479 3.33 -11.84 -7.31
N GLY A 480 2.19 -11.19 -7.55
CA GLY A 480 1.41 -10.45 -6.54
C GLY A 480 0.81 -9.16 -7.09
N SER A 481 0.00 -8.50 -6.25
CA SER A 481 -0.69 -7.25 -6.57
C SER A 481 0.28 -6.18 -7.06
N MET A 482 -0.18 -5.34 -7.98
CA MET A 482 0.64 -4.35 -8.68
C MET A 482 -0.09 -3.00 -8.76
N ASP A 483 0.36 -2.05 -7.94
CA ASP A 483 -0.14 -0.68 -7.94
C ASP A 483 0.45 0.12 -9.10
N TYR A 484 -0.06 -0.15 -10.30
CA TYR A 484 0.36 0.55 -11.53
C TYR A 484 -0.19 1.97 -11.64
N THR A 485 -1.23 2.27 -10.84
CA THR A 485 -1.97 3.55 -10.81
C THR A 485 -2.59 3.96 -12.16
N PRO A 486 -3.52 3.16 -12.73
CA PRO A 486 -4.06 3.37 -14.08
C PRO A 486 -5.04 4.56 -14.18
N LEU A 487 -5.68 4.70 -15.35
CA LEU A 487 -6.78 5.65 -15.63
C LEU A 487 -6.31 7.10 -15.80
N THR A 488 -5.08 7.29 -16.28
CA THR A 488 -4.43 8.60 -16.42
C THR A 488 -4.88 9.34 -17.70
N PHE A 489 -6.19 9.55 -17.88
CA PHE A 489 -6.79 10.09 -19.09
C PHE A 489 -6.30 11.50 -19.49
N GLY A 490 -5.94 12.34 -18.53
CA GLY A 490 -5.47 13.71 -18.68
C GLY A 490 -3.97 13.83 -18.95
N GLN A 491 -3.20 12.77 -18.70
CA GLN A 491 -1.76 12.76 -18.90
C GLN A 491 -1.41 12.83 -20.39
N GLN A 492 -0.57 13.81 -20.76
CA GLN A 492 -0.28 14.13 -22.16
C GLN A 492 0.89 13.32 -22.76
N SER A 493 1.73 12.73 -21.90
CA SER A 493 2.89 11.92 -22.31
C SER A 493 2.54 10.46 -22.60
N ARG A 494 1.33 10.01 -22.25
CA ARG A 494 0.86 8.65 -22.55
C ARG A 494 0.69 8.43 -24.04
N SER A 495 0.80 7.18 -24.45
CA SER A 495 0.56 6.72 -25.84
C SER A 495 -0.60 5.74 -25.97
N THR A 496 -1.19 5.33 -24.85
CA THR A 496 -2.39 4.49 -24.75
C THR A 496 -3.66 5.26 -25.12
N THR A 497 -4.68 4.58 -25.62
CA THR A 497 -6.03 5.18 -25.80
C THR A 497 -6.82 5.17 -24.48
N ASP A 498 -7.96 5.86 -24.45
CA ASP A 498 -8.87 5.81 -23.29
C ASP A 498 -9.44 4.38 -23.08
N GLY A 499 -9.69 3.62 -24.15
CA GLY A 499 -10.09 2.22 -24.06
C GLY A 499 -9.01 1.32 -23.48
N HIS A 500 -7.73 1.63 -23.75
CA HIS A 500 -6.60 0.93 -23.13
C HIS A 500 -6.54 1.22 -21.63
N GLU A 501 -6.56 2.49 -21.23
CA GLU A 501 -6.55 2.91 -19.83
C GLU A 501 -7.71 2.31 -19.03
N LEU A 502 -8.91 2.30 -19.61
CA LEU A 502 -10.11 1.74 -18.96
C LEU A 502 -10.04 0.22 -18.78
N ALA A 503 -9.24 -0.48 -19.58
CA ALA A 503 -9.05 -1.92 -19.48
C ALA A 503 -8.01 -2.30 -18.41
N LEU A 504 -7.06 -1.41 -18.09
CA LEU A 504 -5.95 -1.70 -17.17
C LEU A 504 -6.39 -2.20 -15.78
N PRO A 505 -7.42 -1.64 -15.12
CA PRO A 505 -7.88 -2.14 -13.83
C PRO A 505 -8.36 -3.61 -13.82
N VAL A 506 -8.76 -4.15 -14.97
CA VAL A 506 -9.13 -5.57 -15.09
C VAL A 506 -7.92 -6.43 -15.48
N VAL A 507 -7.01 -5.89 -16.30
CA VAL A 507 -5.78 -6.60 -16.70
C VAL A 507 -4.82 -6.72 -15.52
N PHE A 508 -4.64 -5.63 -14.75
CA PHE A 508 -3.73 -5.54 -13.61
C PHE A 508 -4.50 -5.67 -12.30
N GLU A 509 -4.24 -6.74 -11.55
CA GLU A 509 -4.81 -6.92 -10.23
C GLU A 509 -4.05 -6.11 -9.19
N SER A 510 -4.81 -5.36 -8.38
CA SER A 510 -4.33 -4.64 -7.21
C SER A 510 -5.40 -4.64 -6.14
N GLY A 511 -5.03 -4.91 -4.88
CA GLY A 511 -5.95 -4.83 -3.74
C GLY A 511 -6.41 -3.39 -3.43
N LEU A 512 -5.58 -2.40 -3.80
CA LEU A 512 -5.99 -0.99 -3.84
C LEU A 512 -5.91 -0.51 -5.28
N LEU A 513 -7.04 -0.15 -5.86
CA LEU A 513 -7.10 0.42 -7.21
C LEU A 513 -7.03 1.94 -7.11
N HIS A 514 -5.85 2.52 -7.34
CA HIS A 514 -5.72 3.97 -7.45
C HIS A 514 -6.27 4.46 -8.79
N VAL A 515 -7.33 5.28 -8.73
CA VAL A 515 -7.83 6.06 -9.85
C VAL A 515 -7.00 7.34 -9.92
N ALA A 516 -6.04 7.37 -10.83
CA ALA A 516 -5.03 8.43 -10.91
C ALA A 516 -5.46 9.57 -11.85
N GLU A 517 -6.59 10.21 -11.53
CA GLU A 517 -7.18 11.26 -12.37
C GLU A 517 -7.98 12.27 -11.56
N THR A 518 -8.13 13.49 -12.10
CA THR A 518 -8.95 14.53 -11.48
C THR A 518 -10.45 14.28 -11.68
N PRO A 519 -11.30 14.69 -10.72
CA PRO A 519 -12.76 14.63 -10.85
C PRO A 519 -13.26 15.28 -12.16
N GLU A 520 -12.66 16.39 -12.57
CA GLU A 520 -13.11 17.15 -13.74
C GLU A 520 -12.82 16.43 -15.07
N VAL A 521 -11.73 15.66 -15.14
CA VAL A 521 -11.35 14.90 -16.33
C VAL A 521 -12.18 13.62 -16.43
N LEU A 522 -12.52 13.00 -15.31
CA LEU A 522 -13.43 11.85 -15.24
C LEU A 522 -14.85 12.24 -15.62
N ALA A 523 -15.38 13.36 -15.12
CA ALA A 523 -16.72 13.86 -15.45
C ALA A 523 -16.93 14.16 -16.94
N GLN A 524 -15.85 14.37 -17.70
CA GLN A 524 -15.88 14.52 -19.17
C GLN A 524 -16.00 13.18 -19.90
N ARG A 525 -15.93 12.06 -19.19
CA ARG A 525 -15.93 10.67 -19.69
C ARG A 525 -16.97 9.83 -18.95
N PRO A 526 -18.28 10.12 -19.11
CA PRO A 526 -19.33 9.44 -18.37
C PRO A 526 -19.40 7.92 -18.61
N GLU A 527 -18.99 7.44 -19.79
CA GLU A 527 -18.90 5.99 -20.04
C GLU A 527 -17.73 5.32 -19.30
N ALA A 528 -16.63 6.04 -19.06
CA ALA A 528 -15.53 5.56 -18.22
C ALA A 528 -15.97 5.49 -16.75
N GLU A 529 -16.54 6.58 -16.21
CA GLU A 529 -17.05 6.63 -14.82
C GLU A 529 -18.02 5.48 -14.54
N ARG A 530 -18.99 5.30 -15.44
CA ARG A 530 -19.97 4.22 -15.35
C ARG A 530 -19.35 2.83 -15.31
N VAL A 531 -18.19 2.61 -15.92
CA VAL A 531 -17.45 1.34 -15.81
C VAL A 531 -16.68 1.28 -14.49
N ILE A 532 -15.97 2.36 -14.12
CA ILE A 532 -15.12 2.40 -12.93
C ILE A 532 -15.95 2.11 -11.67
N ASP A 533 -17.15 2.70 -11.57
CA ASP A 533 -18.15 2.45 -10.53
C ASP A 533 -18.53 0.96 -10.33
N GLN A 534 -18.23 0.11 -11.30
CA GLN A 534 -18.59 -1.31 -11.31
C GLN A 534 -17.41 -2.24 -11.01
N LEU A 535 -16.18 -1.73 -11.01
CA LEU A 535 -14.96 -2.53 -10.94
C LEU A 535 -14.71 -3.05 -9.51
N PRO A 536 -14.60 -4.38 -9.32
CA PRO A 536 -14.04 -4.95 -8.10
C PRO A 536 -12.52 -4.78 -8.05
N THR A 537 -11.96 -4.79 -6.84
CA THR A 537 -10.51 -4.89 -6.60
C THR A 537 -10.06 -6.29 -6.17
N VAL A 538 -11.02 -7.16 -5.86
CA VAL A 538 -10.78 -8.55 -5.42
C VAL A 538 -11.50 -9.52 -6.35
N TRP A 539 -10.83 -10.64 -6.64
CA TRP A 539 -11.30 -11.60 -7.63
C TRP A 539 -11.44 -12.99 -7.04
N ASP A 540 -12.58 -13.62 -7.27
CA ASP A 540 -12.80 -15.01 -6.89
C ASP A 540 -12.10 -15.98 -7.85
N GLU A 541 -11.92 -15.58 -9.10
CA GLU A 541 -11.38 -16.41 -10.18
C GLU A 541 -10.79 -15.50 -11.26
N THR A 542 -9.66 -15.91 -11.83
CA THR A 542 -8.98 -15.20 -12.93
C THR A 542 -8.67 -16.21 -14.02
N SER A 543 -8.89 -15.82 -15.28
CA SER A 543 -8.59 -16.64 -16.45
C SER A 543 -7.93 -15.80 -17.53
N LEU A 544 -6.83 -16.30 -18.11
CA LEU A 544 -6.28 -15.75 -19.34
C LEU A 544 -7.11 -16.24 -20.53
N VAL A 545 -7.72 -15.31 -21.28
CA VAL A 545 -8.55 -15.62 -22.44
C VAL A 545 -7.72 -15.65 -23.73
N ALA A 546 -6.85 -14.67 -23.90
CA ALA A 546 -5.91 -14.57 -25.01
C ALA A 546 -4.70 -13.73 -24.57
N GLY A 547 -3.52 -13.98 -25.14
CA GLY A 547 -2.34 -13.22 -24.80
C GLY A 547 -1.13 -13.56 -25.67
N ASP A 548 -0.30 -12.55 -25.89
CA ASP A 548 1.01 -12.65 -26.51
C ASP A 548 1.87 -11.51 -25.91
N PRO A 549 2.84 -11.81 -25.02
CA PRO A 549 3.55 -10.79 -24.25
C PRO A 549 4.29 -9.79 -25.16
N GLY A 550 3.98 -8.50 -25.01
CA GLY A 550 4.50 -7.43 -25.88
C GLY A 550 3.55 -7.02 -27.02
N SER A 551 2.54 -7.85 -27.32
CA SER A 551 1.52 -7.56 -28.32
C SER A 551 0.12 -7.33 -27.76
N HIS A 552 -0.42 -8.23 -26.92
CA HIS A 552 -1.78 -8.07 -26.38
C HIS A 552 -2.02 -8.96 -25.15
N ALA A 553 -3.01 -8.60 -24.33
CA ALA A 553 -3.49 -9.40 -23.22
C ALA A 553 -5.01 -9.25 -23.08
N VAL A 554 -5.71 -10.36 -22.84
CA VAL A 554 -7.15 -10.40 -22.53
C VAL A 554 -7.35 -11.27 -21.29
N LEU A 555 -7.74 -10.66 -20.18
CA LEU A 555 -8.04 -11.35 -18.93
C LEU A 555 -9.53 -11.28 -18.62
N ALA A 556 -10.10 -12.40 -18.15
CA ALA A 556 -11.43 -12.45 -17.58
C ALA A 556 -11.32 -12.74 -16.08
N ARG A 557 -11.99 -11.93 -15.25
CA ARG A 557 -11.99 -12.07 -13.80
C ARG A 557 -13.41 -12.11 -13.25
N ARG A 558 -13.66 -12.98 -12.27
CA ARG A 558 -14.97 -13.15 -11.65
C ARG A 558 -15.00 -12.48 -10.29
N SER A 559 -16.07 -11.75 -10.02
CA SER A 559 -16.44 -11.31 -8.69
C SER A 559 -17.93 -11.59 -8.47
N GLY A 560 -18.23 -12.46 -7.51
CA GLY A 560 -19.58 -12.93 -7.27
C GLY A 560 -20.16 -13.64 -8.50
N ASP A 561 -21.29 -13.15 -9.00
CA ASP A 561 -21.97 -13.70 -10.19
C ASP A 561 -21.69 -12.93 -11.50
N ARG A 562 -20.83 -11.92 -11.45
CA ARG A 562 -20.39 -11.11 -12.59
C ARG A 562 -18.98 -11.48 -13.05
N TRP A 563 -18.72 -11.29 -14.34
CA TRP A 563 -17.39 -11.39 -14.94
C TRP A 563 -17.00 -10.06 -15.56
N PHE A 564 -15.72 -9.73 -15.46
CA PHE A 564 -15.10 -8.53 -16.00
C PHE A 564 -14.01 -8.98 -16.95
N VAL A 565 -14.01 -8.46 -18.18
CA VAL A 565 -13.04 -8.84 -19.21
C VAL A 565 -12.31 -7.58 -19.67
N GLY A 566 -10.99 -7.54 -19.48
CA GLY A 566 -10.15 -6.43 -19.94
C GLY A 566 -9.24 -6.91 -21.06
N GLY A 567 -9.18 -6.16 -22.16
CA GLY A 567 -8.31 -6.44 -23.28
C GLY A 567 -7.46 -5.21 -23.66
N ILE A 568 -6.16 -5.40 -23.81
CA ILE A 568 -5.23 -4.35 -24.24
C ILE A 568 -4.36 -4.82 -25.42
N VAL A 569 -4.04 -3.88 -26.32
CA VAL A 569 -3.17 -4.10 -27.48
C VAL A 569 -2.00 -3.10 -27.43
N GLY A 570 -0.81 -3.60 -27.70
CA GLY A 570 0.38 -2.81 -28.02
C GLY A 570 0.67 -2.83 -29.52
N GLY A 571 0.83 -1.66 -30.12
CA GLY A 571 1.09 -1.49 -31.55
C GLY A 571 -0.18 -1.45 -32.40
N ALA A 572 -0.15 -2.09 -33.58
CA ALA A 572 -1.20 -1.93 -34.57
C ALA A 572 -2.57 -2.51 -34.13
N GLY A 573 -3.64 -1.76 -34.41
CA GLY A 573 -5.02 -2.15 -34.14
C GLY A 573 -5.42 -3.45 -34.84
N ARG A 574 -6.32 -4.20 -34.20
CA ARG A 574 -6.73 -5.55 -34.62
C ARG A 574 -8.08 -5.94 -34.02
N GLU A 575 -8.65 -7.01 -34.54
CA GLU A 575 -9.75 -7.70 -33.89
C GLU A 575 -9.20 -8.67 -32.83
N LEU A 576 -9.79 -8.66 -31.65
CA LEU A 576 -9.51 -9.63 -30.59
C LEU A 576 -10.70 -10.58 -30.45
N ASP A 577 -10.41 -11.88 -30.51
CA ASP A 577 -11.39 -12.93 -30.26
C ASP A 577 -11.37 -13.34 -28.79
N VAL A 578 -12.54 -13.30 -28.16
CA VAL A 578 -12.77 -13.58 -26.75
C VAL A 578 -13.69 -14.80 -26.63
N PRO A 579 -13.13 -16.02 -26.63
CA PRO A 579 -13.92 -17.24 -26.41
C PRO A 579 -14.51 -17.24 -24.98
N VAL A 580 -15.81 -17.49 -24.90
CA VAL A 580 -16.59 -17.39 -23.65
C VAL A 580 -16.62 -18.73 -22.89
N ASP A 581 -15.51 -19.45 -22.85
CA ASP A 581 -15.42 -20.78 -22.25
C ASP A 581 -15.19 -20.77 -20.73
N PHE A 582 -14.70 -19.65 -20.20
CA PHE A 582 -14.43 -19.40 -18.78
C PHE A 582 -15.71 -19.32 -17.93
N VAL A 583 -16.85 -18.95 -18.52
CA VAL A 583 -18.11 -18.90 -17.79
C VAL A 583 -18.73 -20.29 -17.63
N ARG A 584 -19.46 -20.48 -16.53
CA ARG A 584 -20.38 -21.62 -16.39
C ARG A 584 -21.58 -21.45 -17.33
N GLY A 585 -22.24 -22.57 -17.67
CA GLY A 585 -23.40 -22.59 -18.57
C GLY A 585 -24.53 -21.62 -18.17
N GLY A 586 -25.40 -21.30 -19.12
CA GLY A 586 -26.46 -20.29 -19.01
C GLY A 586 -26.30 -19.20 -20.09
N ARG A 587 -27.22 -18.23 -20.08
CA ARG A 587 -27.16 -17.06 -20.97
C ARG A 587 -26.57 -15.88 -20.21
N TRP A 588 -25.70 -15.13 -20.87
CA TRP A 588 -24.99 -13.97 -20.33
C TRP A 588 -25.33 -12.74 -21.15
N LEU A 589 -25.52 -11.60 -20.49
CA LEU A 589 -25.52 -10.29 -21.11
C LEU A 589 -24.09 -9.76 -20.98
N VAL A 590 -23.55 -9.22 -22.05
CA VAL A 590 -22.20 -8.66 -22.12
C VAL A 590 -22.35 -7.23 -22.58
N GLU A 591 -21.82 -6.29 -21.80
CA GLU A 591 -21.69 -4.89 -22.18
C GLU A 591 -20.21 -4.60 -22.40
N ILE A 592 -19.84 -4.15 -23.61
CA ILE A 592 -18.46 -3.93 -24.04
C ILE A 592 -18.27 -2.44 -24.25
N VAL A 593 -17.28 -1.85 -23.60
CA VAL A 593 -16.83 -0.47 -23.79
C VAL A 593 -15.45 -0.49 -24.45
N THR A 594 -15.33 0.17 -25.59
CA THR A 594 -14.10 0.27 -26.39
C THR A 594 -13.97 1.68 -26.98
N ASP A 595 -12.84 1.98 -27.60
CA ASP A 595 -12.60 3.26 -28.27
C ASP A 595 -13.55 3.50 -29.46
N ASP A 596 -14.08 4.71 -29.60
CA ASP A 596 -15.09 5.07 -30.63
C ASP A 596 -14.52 5.52 -31.99
N GLY A 597 -13.20 5.66 -32.09
CA GLY A 597 -12.48 6.11 -33.30
C GLY A 597 -12.24 7.62 -33.37
N SER A 598 -12.76 8.38 -32.41
CA SER A 598 -12.66 9.85 -32.34
C SER A 598 -11.99 10.36 -31.06
N GLY A 599 -11.41 9.46 -30.27
CA GLY A 599 -10.78 9.76 -28.98
C GLY A 599 -11.74 9.66 -27.79
N GLY A 600 -12.96 9.12 -27.99
CA GLY A 600 -13.91 8.81 -26.94
C GLY A 600 -14.17 7.32 -26.79
N LEU A 601 -15.16 6.97 -25.97
CA LEU A 601 -15.57 5.61 -25.67
C LEU A 601 -16.99 5.32 -26.17
N VAL A 602 -17.24 4.08 -26.59
CA VAL A 602 -18.55 3.60 -27.02
C VAL A 602 -18.91 2.28 -26.34
N ARG A 603 -20.14 2.21 -25.83
CA ARG A 603 -20.72 0.99 -25.26
C ARG A 603 -21.57 0.24 -26.28
N THR A 604 -21.38 -1.07 -26.36
CA THR A 604 -22.23 -2.01 -27.09
C THR A 604 -22.70 -3.13 -26.17
N SER A 605 -23.74 -3.86 -26.55
CA SER A 605 -24.19 -5.02 -25.76
C SER A 605 -24.67 -6.17 -26.62
N GLU A 606 -24.41 -7.38 -26.14
CA GLU A 606 -24.86 -8.62 -26.78
C GLU A 606 -25.16 -9.71 -25.76
N ARG A 607 -25.75 -10.81 -26.22
CA ARG A 607 -26.07 -11.97 -25.37
C ARG A 607 -25.39 -13.21 -25.90
N VAL A 608 -24.64 -13.87 -25.02
CA VAL A 608 -23.80 -15.03 -25.35
C VAL A 608 -24.10 -16.22 -24.44
N VAL A 609 -23.65 -17.38 -24.87
CA VAL A 609 -23.58 -18.61 -24.07
C VAL A 609 -22.15 -19.16 -24.09
N ARG A 610 -21.87 -20.09 -23.18
CA ARG A 610 -20.58 -20.80 -23.18
C ARG A 610 -20.32 -21.47 -24.53
N GLY A 611 -19.12 -21.28 -25.08
CA GLY A 611 -18.70 -21.77 -26.39
C GLY A 611 -18.93 -20.79 -27.55
N ASP A 612 -19.58 -19.65 -27.29
CA ASP A 612 -19.58 -18.51 -28.23
C ASP A 612 -18.21 -17.80 -28.18
N THR A 613 -17.91 -17.01 -29.21
CA THR A 613 -16.76 -16.11 -29.28
C THR A 613 -17.27 -14.69 -29.54
N ILE A 614 -16.82 -13.74 -28.71
CA ILE A 614 -17.04 -12.31 -28.93
C ILE A 614 -15.84 -11.77 -29.70
N THR A 615 -16.07 -11.01 -30.77
CA THR A 615 -14.99 -10.37 -31.54
C THR A 615 -15.05 -8.87 -31.32
N VAL A 616 -13.98 -8.30 -30.74
CA VAL A 616 -13.91 -6.87 -30.41
C VAL A 616 -12.89 -6.18 -31.32
N PRO A 617 -13.29 -5.17 -32.11
CA PRO A 617 -12.34 -4.33 -32.82
C PRO A 617 -11.64 -3.39 -31.83
N VAL A 618 -10.30 -3.48 -31.77
CA VAL A 618 -9.46 -2.66 -30.90
C VAL A 618 -8.55 -1.79 -31.76
N GLN A 619 -8.45 -0.51 -31.40
CA GLN A 619 -7.60 0.44 -32.11
C GLN A 619 -6.12 0.18 -31.86
N ALA A 620 -5.27 0.87 -32.63
CA ALA A 620 -3.84 0.85 -32.36
C ALA A 620 -3.60 1.38 -30.94
N ASP A 621 -2.74 0.69 -30.20
CA ASP A 621 -2.41 1.01 -28.80
C ASP A 621 -3.64 1.08 -27.87
N GLY A 622 -4.75 0.45 -28.29
CA GLY A 622 -6.05 0.58 -27.65
C GLY A 622 -6.41 -0.57 -26.74
N GLY A 623 -7.67 -0.55 -26.28
CA GLY A 623 -8.21 -1.61 -25.43
C GLY A 623 -9.72 -1.59 -25.34
N PHE A 624 -10.25 -2.54 -24.58
CA PHE A 624 -11.65 -2.62 -24.23
C PHE A 624 -11.84 -3.22 -22.85
N VAL A 625 -12.98 -2.92 -22.25
CA VAL A 625 -13.48 -3.55 -21.03
C VAL A 625 -14.88 -4.10 -21.30
N ALA A 626 -15.21 -5.25 -20.73
CA ALA A 626 -16.55 -5.80 -20.80
C ALA A 626 -17.03 -6.27 -19.43
N ILE A 627 -18.28 -5.95 -19.11
CA ILE A 627 -18.96 -6.44 -17.90
C ILE A 627 -19.99 -7.46 -18.34
N MET A 628 -19.96 -8.64 -17.72
CA MET A 628 -20.86 -9.74 -18.00
C MET A 628 -21.66 -10.13 -16.77
N CYS A 629 -22.96 -10.32 -16.95
CA CYS A 629 -23.87 -10.74 -15.91
C CYS A 629 -24.90 -11.73 -16.45
N ARG A 630 -25.62 -12.43 -15.56
CA ARG A 630 -26.66 -13.37 -15.97
C ARG A 630 -27.76 -12.68 -16.79
N ALA A 631 -28.01 -13.16 -18.00
CA ALA A 631 -29.08 -12.62 -18.84
C ALA A 631 -30.46 -13.11 -18.36
N THR A 632 -31.39 -12.17 -18.22
CA THR A 632 -32.82 -12.45 -18.11
C THR A 632 -33.56 -11.68 -19.20
N ASP A 633 -34.80 -12.07 -19.51
CA ASP A 633 -35.58 -11.41 -20.56
C ASP A 633 -35.90 -9.93 -20.24
N ARG A 634 -35.73 -9.50 -18.98
CA ARG A 634 -35.97 -8.11 -18.52
C ARG A 634 -34.69 -7.31 -18.27
N ARG A 635 -33.54 -7.96 -18.08
CA ARG A 635 -32.27 -7.28 -17.79
C ARG A 635 -31.71 -6.68 -19.09
N GLN A 636 -31.42 -5.38 -19.05
CA GLN A 636 -30.86 -4.61 -20.17
C GLN A 636 -29.45 -4.09 -19.91
N SER A 637 -28.99 -4.12 -18.67
CA SER A 637 -27.64 -3.75 -18.27
C SER A 637 -27.18 -4.65 -17.11
N CYS A 638 -25.87 -4.80 -16.99
CA CYS A 638 -25.12 -5.45 -15.94
C CYS A 638 -24.67 -4.49 -14.85
N ASP A 639 -24.89 -3.19 -15.01
CA ASP A 639 -24.57 -2.22 -13.99
C ASP A 639 -25.45 -2.44 -12.76
N GLU A 640 -24.80 -2.39 -11.62
CA GLU A 640 -25.42 -2.37 -10.30
C GLU A 640 -25.45 -0.92 -9.79
N PRO A 641 -26.44 -0.54 -8.99
CA PRO A 641 -26.47 0.80 -8.40
C PRO A 641 -25.19 1.07 -7.61
N VAL A 642 -24.61 2.26 -7.78
CA VAL A 642 -23.64 2.79 -6.85
C VAL A 642 -24.37 3.02 -5.53
N HIS A 643 -23.81 2.48 -4.45
CA HIS A 643 -24.36 2.61 -3.12
C HIS A 643 -23.52 3.63 -2.37
N THR A 644 -24.09 4.80 -2.15
CA THR A 644 -23.45 5.90 -1.41
C THR A 644 -23.97 5.95 0.02
N ALA A 645 -23.16 6.48 0.94
CA ALA A 645 -23.64 6.80 2.26
C ALA A 645 -24.81 7.79 2.15
N PRO A 646 -25.88 7.65 2.95
CA PRO A 646 -27.00 8.56 2.88
C PRO A 646 -26.56 9.95 3.34
N ASP A 647 -26.90 10.97 2.54
CA ASP A 647 -26.69 12.36 2.92
C ASP A 647 -27.26 12.61 4.31
N SER A 648 -26.42 13.13 5.18
CA SER A 648 -26.77 13.33 6.57
C SER A 648 -26.12 14.58 7.12
N THR A 649 -26.88 15.27 7.96
CA THR A 649 -26.46 16.49 8.61
C THR A 649 -26.36 16.24 10.11
N LEU A 650 -25.17 16.45 10.67
CA LEU A 650 -24.95 16.59 12.10
C LEU A 650 -24.66 18.06 12.42
N ARG A 651 -25.53 18.68 13.22
CA ARG A 651 -25.33 20.01 13.80
C ARG A 651 -24.90 19.87 15.25
N VAL A 652 -23.94 20.69 15.68
CA VAL A 652 -23.55 20.86 17.08
C VAL A 652 -23.60 22.34 17.43
N GLU A 653 -24.11 22.66 18.61
CA GLU A 653 -24.20 24.02 19.13
C GLU A 653 -23.68 24.07 20.59
N PRO A 654 -22.80 25.02 20.94
CA PRO A 654 -22.18 26.01 20.05
C PRO A 654 -21.17 25.35 19.09
N ALA A 655 -20.80 26.02 17.99
CA ALA A 655 -19.76 25.52 17.09
C ALA A 655 -18.34 25.69 17.67
N GLU A 656 -18.15 26.73 18.48
CA GLU A 656 -16.91 27.03 19.18
C GLU A 656 -17.20 27.44 20.62
N ALA A 657 -16.26 27.24 21.53
CA ALA A 657 -16.39 27.65 22.92
C ALA A 657 -15.03 27.96 23.55
N VAL A 658 -14.98 28.91 24.49
CA VAL A 658 -13.83 29.04 25.40
C VAL A 658 -14.19 28.35 26.70
N VAL A 659 -13.37 27.39 27.15
CA VAL A 659 -13.63 26.58 28.34
C VAL A 659 -12.39 26.59 29.23
N GLU A 660 -12.44 27.36 30.31
CA GLU A 660 -11.37 27.40 31.30
C GLU A 660 -11.24 26.04 32.03
N PRO A 661 -10.02 25.64 32.44
CA PRO A 661 -9.84 24.46 33.29
C PRO A 661 -10.77 24.48 34.52
N GLY A 662 -11.47 23.37 34.74
CA GLY A 662 -12.46 23.21 35.81
C GLY A 662 -13.89 23.69 35.45
N THR A 663 -14.09 24.26 34.26
CA THR A 663 -15.40 24.73 33.79
C THR A 663 -15.99 23.82 32.70
N SER A 664 -17.23 24.09 32.29
CA SER A 664 -17.98 23.24 31.36
C SER A 664 -18.66 24.03 30.25
N VAL A 665 -18.81 23.40 29.09
CA VAL A 665 -19.69 23.82 28.00
C VAL A 665 -20.84 22.83 27.84
N THR A 666 -22.04 23.33 27.53
CA THR A 666 -23.17 22.48 27.13
C THR A 666 -23.19 22.40 25.61
N VAL A 667 -23.21 21.18 25.08
CA VAL A 667 -23.24 20.89 23.65
C VAL A 667 -24.58 20.25 23.31
N ASP A 668 -25.37 20.96 22.51
CA ASP A 668 -26.58 20.46 21.86
C ASP A 668 -26.21 19.88 20.50
N ALA A 669 -26.79 18.75 20.12
CA ALA A 669 -26.60 18.16 18.80
C ALA A 669 -27.91 17.71 18.18
N ALA A 670 -28.01 17.85 16.85
CA ALA A 670 -29.12 17.40 16.05
C ALA A 670 -28.61 16.67 14.81
N PHE A 671 -29.06 15.43 14.61
CA PHE A 671 -28.75 14.60 13.46
C PHE A 671 -29.99 14.36 12.61
N THR A 672 -29.87 14.55 11.30
CA THR A 672 -30.88 14.18 10.30
C THR A 672 -30.23 13.37 9.19
N LEU A 673 -30.95 12.36 8.70
CA LEU A 673 -30.76 11.90 7.32
C LEU A 673 -31.51 12.87 6.42
N ASP A 674 -30.82 13.51 5.49
CA ASP A 674 -31.41 14.53 4.63
C ASP A 674 -32.24 13.86 3.52
N GLU A 675 -31.73 12.76 2.98
CA GLU A 675 -32.42 11.89 2.02
C GLU A 675 -32.01 10.41 2.15
N GLY A 676 -32.51 9.56 1.24
CA GLY A 676 -32.18 8.13 1.19
C GLY A 676 -33.10 7.21 2.01
N ASP A 677 -32.73 5.92 2.00
CA ASP A 677 -33.46 4.87 2.71
C ASP A 677 -33.26 4.95 4.24
N PRO A 678 -34.24 4.51 5.06
CA PRO A 678 -34.10 4.53 6.50
C PRO A 678 -32.95 3.66 7.00
N VAL A 679 -32.10 4.22 7.86
CA VAL A 679 -30.96 3.52 8.48
C VAL A 679 -31.34 2.87 9.81
N HIS A 680 -30.48 1.97 10.28
CA HIS A 680 -30.73 1.13 11.45
C HIS A 680 -29.70 1.34 12.57
N ASP A 681 -30.04 0.90 13.78
CA ASP A 681 -29.12 0.85 14.93
C ASP A 681 -28.34 2.17 15.19
N VAL A 682 -29.06 3.29 15.05
CA VAL A 682 -28.54 4.66 15.18
C VAL A 682 -28.19 4.96 16.63
N THR A 683 -26.95 5.37 16.87
CA THR A 683 -26.44 5.77 18.18
C THR A 683 -25.70 7.09 18.07
N MET A 684 -26.17 8.13 18.76
CA MET A 684 -25.50 9.42 18.90
C MET A 684 -24.89 9.59 20.30
N ARG A 685 -23.63 10.02 20.37
CA ARG A 685 -22.89 10.19 21.63
C ARG A 685 -21.87 11.33 21.53
N ALA A 686 -21.65 12.06 22.63
CA ALA A 686 -20.44 12.86 22.82
C ALA A 686 -19.32 11.98 23.41
N THR A 687 -18.07 12.21 22.97
CA THR A 687 -16.89 11.53 23.50
C THR A 687 -15.99 12.54 24.20
N ALA A 688 -15.40 12.15 25.34
CA ALA A 688 -14.50 13.01 26.10
C ALA A 688 -13.08 12.88 25.55
N PRO A 689 -12.44 13.97 25.09
CA PRO A 689 -11.01 13.98 24.83
C PRO A 689 -10.20 13.77 26.13
N ASP A 690 -8.89 13.56 25.98
CA ASP A 690 -7.99 13.48 27.13
C ASP A 690 -8.02 14.77 27.95
N GLY A 691 -8.10 14.63 29.28
CA GLY A 691 -8.26 15.77 30.18
C GLY A 691 -9.69 16.36 30.20
N TRP A 692 -10.69 15.72 29.59
CA TRP A 692 -12.09 16.14 29.64
C TRP A 692 -13.02 15.11 30.27
N ARG A 693 -14.19 15.56 30.74
CA ARG A 693 -15.30 14.71 31.19
C ARG A 693 -16.57 15.03 30.42
N VAL A 694 -17.32 14.00 30.01
CA VAL A 694 -18.65 14.12 29.41
C VAL A 694 -19.71 13.65 30.40
N ASP A 695 -20.74 14.46 30.62
CA ASP A 695 -21.96 14.11 31.33
C ASP A 695 -23.17 14.17 30.38
N GLY A 696 -23.83 13.02 30.18
CA GLY A 696 -25.06 12.92 29.38
C GLY A 696 -25.26 11.51 28.80
N PRO A 697 -26.50 11.09 28.51
CA PRO A 697 -26.77 9.75 27.98
C PRO A 697 -26.44 9.65 26.49
N GLN A 698 -26.13 8.45 26.00
CA GLN A 698 -26.18 8.18 24.57
C GLN A 698 -27.63 8.17 24.08
N VAL A 699 -27.88 8.71 22.89
CA VAL A 699 -29.20 8.73 22.26
C VAL A 699 -29.26 7.60 21.24
N ARG A 700 -30.28 6.72 21.32
CA ARG A 700 -30.43 5.56 20.42
C ARG A 700 -31.76 5.53 19.70
N ARG A 701 -31.76 5.03 18.46
CA ARG A 701 -32.96 4.69 17.66
C ARG A 701 -32.70 3.42 16.84
N ALA A 702 -33.61 2.46 16.90
CA ALA A 702 -33.49 1.23 16.11
C ALA A 702 -33.66 1.47 14.59
N ARG A 703 -34.34 2.55 14.21
CA ARG A 703 -34.55 2.96 12.83
C ARG A 703 -34.76 4.47 12.77
N LEU A 704 -34.13 5.14 11.81
CA LEU A 704 -34.32 6.56 11.53
C LEU A 704 -34.64 6.74 10.05
N ALA A 705 -35.71 7.46 9.73
CA ALA A 705 -36.09 7.75 8.35
C ALA A 705 -35.60 9.15 7.94
N ALA A 706 -35.40 9.38 6.64
CA ALA A 706 -35.08 10.69 6.09
C ALA A 706 -36.05 11.78 6.58
N GLY A 707 -35.50 12.95 6.90
CA GLY A 707 -36.19 14.12 7.46
C GLY A 707 -36.60 14.01 8.94
N VAL A 708 -36.33 12.89 9.62
CA VAL A 708 -36.58 12.76 11.07
C VAL A 708 -35.35 13.19 11.86
N GLU A 709 -35.51 14.18 12.72
CA GLU A 709 -34.43 14.69 13.57
C GLU A 709 -34.24 13.86 14.84
N LEU A 710 -32.98 13.54 15.14
CA LEU A 710 -32.51 12.93 16.37
C LEU A 710 -31.69 13.95 17.16
N THR A 711 -32.15 14.33 18.35
CA THR A 711 -31.46 15.33 19.18
C THR A 711 -30.82 14.74 20.44
N GLY A 712 -29.76 15.37 20.91
CA GLY A 712 -29.04 15.03 22.14
C GLY A 712 -28.38 16.26 22.76
N GLN A 713 -28.07 16.16 24.06
CA GLN A 713 -27.43 17.24 24.82
C GLN A 713 -26.45 16.63 25.81
N TRP A 714 -25.25 17.20 25.90
CA TRP A 714 -24.19 16.78 26.82
C TRP A 714 -23.54 18.00 27.48
N THR A 715 -23.03 17.81 28.68
CA THR A 715 -22.16 18.79 29.34
C THR A 715 -20.74 18.26 29.32
N LEU A 716 -19.81 19.00 28.70
CA LEU A 716 -18.40 18.65 28.62
C LEU A 716 -17.59 19.58 29.50
N THR A 717 -16.73 19.01 30.35
CA THR A 717 -15.95 19.73 31.36
C THR A 717 -14.47 19.55 31.09
N ALA A 718 -13.73 20.66 30.95
CA ALA A 718 -12.27 20.65 30.94
C ALA A 718 -11.79 20.40 32.37
N THR A 719 -11.01 19.35 32.59
CA THR A 719 -10.43 19.08 33.93
C THR A 719 -9.18 19.92 34.14
N ASP A 720 -8.64 19.96 35.36
CA ASP A 720 -7.39 20.66 35.68
C ASP A 720 -6.16 20.11 34.92
N THR A 721 -6.29 18.94 34.28
CA THR A 721 -5.25 18.32 33.46
C THR A 721 -5.50 18.47 31.96
N ALA A 722 -6.51 19.25 31.55
CA ALA A 722 -6.72 19.56 30.14
C ALA A 722 -5.53 20.37 29.60
N ALA A 723 -5.00 19.97 28.45
CA ALA A 723 -3.97 20.74 27.77
C ALA A 723 -4.54 22.09 27.31
N THR A 724 -3.71 23.13 27.37
CA THR A 724 -4.00 24.44 26.78
C THR A 724 -4.02 24.34 25.25
N GLY A 725 -4.79 25.21 24.60
CA GLY A 725 -4.95 25.22 23.15
C GLY A 725 -6.35 24.82 22.68
N PHE A 726 -6.49 24.66 21.37
CA PHE A 726 -7.73 24.20 20.76
C PHE A 726 -7.87 22.68 20.92
N VAL A 727 -9.05 22.25 21.36
CA VAL A 727 -9.44 20.85 21.50
C VAL A 727 -10.83 20.66 20.93
N ASP A 728 -10.99 19.61 20.15
CA ASP A 728 -12.29 19.25 19.61
C ASP A 728 -13.10 18.42 20.58
N LEU A 729 -14.35 18.79 20.76
CA LEU A 729 -15.33 18.09 21.57
C LEU A 729 -16.28 17.32 20.65
N PRO A 730 -15.96 16.07 20.26
CA PRO A 730 -16.68 15.35 19.23
C PRO A 730 -18.05 14.85 19.72
N VAL A 731 -19.07 15.11 18.90
CA VAL A 731 -20.32 14.36 18.89
C VAL A 731 -20.30 13.48 17.66
N ALA A 732 -20.54 12.18 17.85
CA ALA A 732 -20.57 11.19 16.79
C ALA A 732 -21.93 10.50 16.73
N VAL A 733 -22.37 10.18 15.51
CA VAL A 733 -23.51 9.35 15.18
C VAL A 733 -23.01 8.15 14.41
N GLU A 734 -23.38 6.96 14.86
CA GLU A 734 -23.08 5.72 14.16
C GLU A 734 -24.39 5.02 13.79
N PHE A 735 -24.50 4.52 12.56
CA PHE A 735 -25.69 3.80 12.10
C PHE A 735 -25.34 2.73 11.06
N ASP A 736 -26.21 1.73 10.95
CA ASP A 736 -26.12 0.68 9.93
C ASP A 736 -26.87 1.15 8.67
N HIS A 737 -26.14 1.31 7.57
CA HIS A 737 -26.68 1.44 6.23
C HIS A 737 -26.73 0.05 5.57
N VAL A 738 -27.84 -0.28 4.90
CA VAL A 738 -28.04 -1.61 4.31
C VAL A 738 -27.85 -1.52 2.80
N ARG A 739 -26.74 -2.10 2.31
CA ARG A 739 -26.36 -2.18 0.90
C ARG A 739 -26.77 -3.55 0.33
N GLY A 740 -27.98 -3.66 -0.21
CA GLY A 740 -28.48 -4.94 -0.72
C GLY A 740 -28.57 -6.02 0.38
N SER A 741 -27.65 -6.98 0.40
CA SER A 741 -27.51 -7.97 1.47
C SER A 741 -26.47 -7.62 2.54
N GLU A 742 -25.65 -6.59 2.30
CA GLU A 742 -24.56 -6.17 3.17
C GLU A 742 -25.03 -5.07 4.13
N ARG A 743 -24.31 -4.95 5.25
CA ARG A 743 -24.53 -3.90 6.24
C ARG A 743 -23.21 -3.18 6.45
N GLU A 744 -23.25 -1.89 6.24
CA GLU A 744 -22.12 -0.99 6.43
C GLU A 744 -22.38 -0.12 7.66
N ARG A 745 -21.36 0.07 8.49
CA ARG A 745 -21.45 0.90 9.69
C ARG A 745 -20.88 2.29 9.38
N ILE A 746 -21.75 3.27 9.19
CA ILE A 746 -21.35 4.65 8.92
C ILE A 746 -21.10 5.39 10.23
N HIS A 747 -20.08 6.24 10.26
CA HIS A 747 -19.72 7.11 11.38
C HIS A 747 -19.68 8.58 10.94
N VAL A 748 -20.63 9.37 11.43
CA VAL A 748 -20.71 10.81 11.19
C VAL A 748 -20.30 11.53 12.44
N ALA A 749 -19.29 12.40 12.38
CA ALA A 749 -18.84 13.18 13.53
C ALA A 749 -18.76 14.66 13.22
N ARG A 750 -19.03 15.47 14.25
CA ARG A 750 -18.79 16.90 14.26
C ARG A 750 -18.35 17.31 15.66
N ALA A 751 -17.45 18.28 15.75
CA ALA A 751 -16.95 18.73 17.03
C ALA A 751 -17.34 20.19 17.31
N VAL A 752 -17.46 20.50 18.60
CA VAL A 752 -17.33 21.88 19.06
C VAL A 752 -15.84 22.15 19.21
N ARG A 753 -15.31 23.16 18.51
CA ARG A 753 -13.91 23.57 18.66
C ARG A 753 -13.79 24.39 19.95
N ALA A 754 -13.31 23.75 21.02
CA ALA A 754 -13.14 24.41 22.30
C ALA A 754 -11.72 24.95 22.45
N LEU A 755 -11.55 26.20 22.87
CA LEU A 755 -10.27 26.74 23.32
C LEU A 755 -10.17 26.55 24.84
N VAL A 756 -9.17 25.81 25.30
CA VAL A 756 -8.71 25.84 26.68
C VAL A 756 -7.63 26.92 26.76
N PRO A 757 -7.95 28.15 27.21
CA PRO A 757 -7.03 29.26 27.09
C PRO A 757 -5.81 29.08 28.02
N PRO A 758 -4.60 29.42 27.57
CA PRO A 758 -3.49 29.66 28.48
C PRO A 758 -3.77 30.92 29.32
N PRO A 759 -3.00 31.18 30.40
CA PRO A 759 -3.15 32.41 31.16
C PRO A 759 -2.97 33.66 30.26
N ALA A 760 -3.89 34.62 30.36
CA ALA A 760 -3.75 35.89 29.66
C ALA A 760 -2.51 36.67 30.17
N PRO A 761 -1.84 37.45 29.32
CA PRO A 761 -0.73 38.30 29.73
C PRO A 761 -1.16 39.32 30.80
N ASP A 762 -0.36 39.48 31.85
CA ASP A 762 -0.58 40.46 32.93
C ASP A 762 0.39 41.66 32.88
N SER A 763 1.29 41.68 31.90
CA SER A 763 2.21 42.77 31.58
C SER A 763 2.63 42.72 30.10
N ASP A 764 3.34 43.74 29.63
CA ASP A 764 4.00 43.74 28.32
C ASP A 764 4.79 42.44 28.07
N ALA A 765 4.64 41.88 26.86
CA ALA A 765 5.23 40.60 26.48
C ALA A 765 5.66 40.59 25.01
N TYR A 766 6.81 39.97 24.70
CA TYR A 766 7.17 39.67 23.31
C TYR A 766 6.37 38.47 22.84
N VAL A 767 5.89 38.52 21.59
CA VAL A 767 5.16 37.39 21.00
C VAL A 767 6.05 36.14 20.97
N SER A 768 7.35 36.29 20.73
CA SER A 768 8.32 35.19 20.76
C SER A 768 8.52 34.51 22.12
N ASP A 769 8.03 35.11 23.22
CA ASP A 769 8.03 34.51 24.55
C ASP A 769 6.68 33.86 24.93
N MET A 770 5.65 34.02 24.10
CA MET A 770 4.30 33.52 24.36
C MET A 770 4.09 32.08 23.85
N GLU A 771 3.16 31.38 24.48
CA GLU A 771 2.64 30.11 23.97
C GLU A 771 1.87 30.35 22.67
N PHE A 772 2.26 29.67 21.59
CA PHE A 772 1.52 29.72 20.32
C PHE A 772 0.36 28.73 20.40
N LEU A 773 -0.85 29.23 20.19
CA LEU A 773 -2.04 28.39 20.08
C LEU A 773 -2.04 27.61 18.77
N THR A 774 -1.61 28.26 17.70
CA THR A 774 -1.35 27.66 16.39
C THR A 774 -0.14 28.35 15.75
N SER A 775 0.60 27.60 14.94
CA SER A 775 1.63 28.16 14.08
C SER A 775 1.76 27.31 12.81
N SER A 776 1.80 27.97 11.65
CA SER A 776 2.06 27.36 10.36
C SER A 776 3.11 28.18 9.61
N ASN A 777 3.89 27.49 8.79
CA ASN A 777 4.98 28.09 8.04
C ASN A 777 5.23 27.22 6.81
N SER A 778 5.26 27.80 5.61
CA SER A 778 5.35 27.03 4.37
C SER A 778 6.72 26.37 4.18
N TRP A 779 7.77 26.93 4.77
CA TRP A 779 9.11 26.36 4.73
C TRP A 779 9.77 26.53 6.10
N GLY A 780 10.23 25.42 6.68
CA GLY A 780 10.80 25.41 8.03
C GLY A 780 9.83 25.69 9.17
N PRO A 781 10.28 25.56 10.42
CA PRO A 781 9.49 25.99 11.57
C PRO A 781 9.46 27.52 11.70
N VAL A 782 8.49 28.05 12.45
CA VAL A 782 8.53 29.46 12.91
C VAL A 782 9.66 29.61 13.91
N GLU A 783 10.59 30.51 13.63
CA GLU A 783 11.76 30.76 14.47
C GLU A 783 11.48 31.84 15.52
N ARG A 784 11.96 31.62 16.74
CA ARG A 784 11.81 32.55 17.87
C ARG A 784 13.13 33.27 18.09
N ASP A 785 13.08 34.60 18.01
CA ASP A 785 14.23 35.49 18.15
C ASP A 785 15.35 35.25 17.11
N GLY A 786 15.01 34.64 15.97
CA GLY A 786 15.90 34.44 14.82
C GLY A 786 15.14 34.42 13.49
N SER A 787 15.86 34.57 12.37
CA SER A 787 15.36 34.50 10.99
C SER A 787 14.90 33.08 10.64
N ASN A 788 14.26 32.85 9.49
CA ASN A 788 13.92 31.49 9.07
C ASN A 788 15.16 30.75 8.52
N GLY A 789 15.68 29.76 9.26
CA GLY A 789 16.90 29.03 8.88
C GLY A 789 16.67 27.76 8.05
N GLU A 790 15.48 27.58 7.47
CA GLU A 790 15.06 26.49 6.58
C GLU A 790 14.53 25.22 7.23
N THR A 791 15.33 24.36 7.87
CA THR A 791 14.90 22.95 8.07
C THR A 791 14.69 22.56 9.53
N ALA A 792 15.52 23.06 10.45
CA ALA A 792 15.55 22.61 11.83
C ALA A 792 15.32 23.77 12.80
N THR A 793 14.53 23.56 13.85
CA THR A 793 14.30 24.61 14.86
C THR A 793 15.60 25.17 15.44
N GLY A 794 15.77 26.49 15.38
CA GLY A 794 16.92 27.23 15.89
C GLY A 794 18.13 27.28 14.96
N ASP A 795 17.96 26.97 13.68
CA ASP A 795 19.00 27.15 12.65
C ASP A 795 19.05 28.57 12.06
N GLY A 796 18.02 29.37 12.31
CA GLY A 796 17.94 30.79 11.98
C GLY A 796 19.03 31.65 12.57
N THR A 797 19.33 32.77 11.91
CA THR A 797 20.33 33.75 12.38
C THR A 797 19.66 34.96 13.04
N THR A 798 20.40 36.03 13.32
CA THR A 798 19.79 37.23 13.95
C THR A 798 18.90 37.95 12.96
N ILE A 799 17.64 38.20 13.34
CA ILE A 799 16.67 38.97 12.55
C ILE A 799 17.27 40.30 12.12
N THR A 800 17.36 40.51 10.81
CA THR A 800 17.95 41.73 10.25
C THR A 800 17.13 42.24 9.06
N ILE A 801 16.57 43.45 9.18
CA ILE A 801 15.77 44.07 8.10
C ILE A 801 16.43 45.39 7.68
N GLY A 802 16.85 45.51 6.43
CA GLY A 802 17.46 46.72 5.87
C GLY A 802 18.71 47.16 6.65
N GLY A 803 19.50 46.20 7.15
CA GLY A 803 20.69 46.39 7.96
C GLY A 803 20.43 46.74 9.43
N THR A 804 19.19 46.65 9.92
CA THR A 804 18.84 46.86 11.33
C THR A 804 18.66 45.52 12.03
N GLU A 805 19.47 45.25 13.05
CA GLU A 805 19.42 44.01 13.84
C GLU A 805 18.38 44.10 14.97
N TYR A 806 17.65 43.00 15.20
CA TYR A 806 16.68 42.87 16.27
C TYR A 806 16.96 41.64 17.13
N ALA A 807 16.93 41.83 18.45
CA ALA A 807 17.21 40.75 19.40
C ALA A 807 15.99 39.89 19.75
N LYS A 808 14.79 40.34 19.39
CA LYS A 808 13.51 39.68 19.68
C LYS A 808 12.61 39.78 18.46
N GLY A 809 11.82 38.75 18.20
CA GLY A 809 10.90 38.72 17.06
C GLY A 809 10.60 37.30 16.58
N LEU A 810 9.92 37.18 15.45
CA LEU A 810 9.65 35.90 14.80
C LEU A 810 10.20 35.91 13.37
N GLY A 811 10.94 34.87 12.99
CA GLY A 811 11.32 34.59 11.61
C GLY A 811 10.41 33.54 11.00
N VAL A 812 9.87 33.82 9.82
CA VAL A 812 8.89 32.97 9.12
C VAL A 812 9.16 32.91 7.62
N HIS A 813 8.50 32.01 6.91
CA HIS A 813 8.52 31.93 5.44
C HIS A 813 7.09 31.94 4.91
N ALA A 814 6.82 32.75 3.87
CA ALA A 814 5.48 32.84 3.31
C ALA A 814 5.04 31.51 2.65
N THR A 815 3.80 31.06 2.77
CA THR A 815 2.75 31.62 3.64
C THR A 815 2.93 31.16 5.10
N SER A 816 2.68 32.03 6.06
CA SER A 816 2.78 31.69 7.49
C SER A 816 1.66 32.30 8.33
N SER A 817 1.41 31.72 9.49
CA SER A 817 0.44 32.19 10.47
C SER A 817 0.87 31.82 11.88
N VAL A 818 0.77 32.73 12.85
CA VAL A 818 1.03 32.49 14.27
C VAL A 818 -0.09 33.10 15.10
N THR A 819 -0.75 32.31 15.94
CA THR A 819 -1.85 32.77 16.81
C THR A 819 -1.46 32.70 18.29
N VAL A 820 -1.73 33.77 19.05
CA VAL A 820 -1.52 33.84 20.50
C VAL A 820 -2.79 34.31 21.24
N TYR A 821 -2.91 33.92 22.51
CA TYR A 821 -4.04 34.32 23.37
C TYR A 821 -3.75 35.61 24.11
N LEU A 822 -4.63 36.61 23.96
CA LEU A 822 -4.57 37.88 24.69
C LEU A 822 -5.61 37.98 25.81
N GLY A 823 -6.72 37.24 25.71
CA GLY A 823 -7.81 37.28 26.70
C GLY A 823 -8.45 38.66 26.91
N GLY A 824 -8.25 39.61 25.98
CA GLY A 824 -8.69 40.99 26.10
C GLY A 824 -7.87 41.84 27.08
N ALA A 825 -6.71 41.36 27.53
CA ALA A 825 -5.87 42.03 28.53
C ALA A 825 -4.88 43.06 27.96
N CYS A 826 -4.71 43.11 26.64
CA CYS A 826 -3.75 43.97 25.95
C CYS A 826 -4.45 45.10 25.19
N GLU A 827 -3.79 46.26 25.10
CA GLU A 827 -4.32 47.44 24.40
C GLU A 827 -3.64 47.64 23.05
N ARG A 828 -2.40 47.18 22.87
CA ARG A 828 -1.58 47.53 21.70
C ARG A 828 -0.61 46.43 21.29
N PHE A 829 -0.41 46.29 19.99
CA PHE A 829 0.63 45.46 19.36
C PHE A 829 1.55 46.31 18.50
N THR A 830 2.87 46.13 18.62
CA THR A 830 3.88 46.83 17.82
C THR A 830 4.93 45.88 17.27
N ALA A 831 5.35 46.07 16.03
CA ALA A 831 6.46 45.34 15.39
C ALA A 831 7.06 46.18 14.25
N ASP A 832 8.31 45.90 13.88
CA ASP A 832 8.88 46.28 12.58
C ASP A 832 8.86 45.04 11.68
N VAL A 833 8.26 45.15 10.49
CA VAL A 833 8.13 44.00 9.56
C VAL A 833 8.88 44.21 8.26
N GLY A 834 9.35 43.13 7.63
CA GLY A 834 10.07 43.15 6.36
C GLY A 834 10.62 41.79 5.95
N VAL A 835 11.24 41.74 4.78
CA VAL A 835 12.00 40.57 4.30
C VAL A 835 13.36 40.56 5.00
N ASP A 836 13.81 39.39 5.48
CA ASP A 836 15.12 39.27 6.16
C ASP A 836 16.26 39.52 5.16
N ASP A 837 17.32 40.19 5.60
CA ASP A 837 18.48 40.53 4.78
C ASP A 837 19.22 39.28 4.22
N GLU A 838 19.03 38.09 4.80
CA GLU A 838 19.70 36.85 4.40
C GLU A 838 19.36 36.41 2.96
N VAL A 839 18.16 36.75 2.48
CA VAL A 839 17.71 36.46 1.11
C VAL A 839 17.99 37.60 0.12
N GLY A 840 18.48 38.74 0.59
CA GLY A 840 18.68 39.93 -0.24
C GLY A 840 17.39 40.36 -0.95
N ASP A 841 17.50 40.84 -2.19
CA ASP A 841 16.35 41.38 -2.95
C ASP A 841 15.40 40.30 -3.53
N GLN A 842 15.48 39.04 -3.08
CA GLN A 842 14.78 37.91 -3.72
C GLN A 842 13.36 37.67 -3.21
N GLY A 843 13.07 37.98 -1.94
CA GLY A 843 11.75 37.74 -1.33
C GLY A 843 10.75 38.86 -1.59
N SER A 844 9.46 38.50 -1.64
CA SER A 844 8.34 39.40 -1.83
C SER A 844 7.13 38.94 -1.00
N VAL A 845 6.75 39.71 0.03
CA VAL A 845 5.76 39.27 1.03
C VAL A 845 4.79 40.38 1.43
N ALA A 846 3.62 40.03 1.94
CA ALA A 846 2.74 40.97 2.64
C ALA A 846 2.40 40.46 4.04
N PHE A 847 2.30 41.39 5.00
CA PHE A 847 2.04 41.11 6.40
C PHE A 847 0.61 41.50 6.76
N ARG A 848 -0.06 40.68 7.55
CA ARG A 848 -1.40 40.94 8.08
C ARG A 848 -1.46 40.64 9.57
N VAL A 849 -2.07 41.56 10.32
CA VAL A 849 -2.40 41.40 11.74
C VAL A 849 -3.91 41.29 11.86
N ALA A 850 -4.39 40.18 12.40
CA ALA A 850 -5.80 39.94 12.64
C ALA A 850 -6.09 39.74 14.13
N GLY A 851 -7.21 40.29 14.61
CA GLY A 851 -7.72 40.08 15.96
C GLY A 851 -9.12 39.49 15.89
N ASP A 852 -9.32 38.32 16.52
CA ASP A 852 -10.58 37.57 16.46
C ASP A 852 -11.08 37.42 15.00
N ASP A 853 -10.19 36.99 14.11
CA ASP A 853 -10.35 36.83 12.65
C ASP A 853 -10.60 38.11 11.84
N ALA A 854 -10.75 39.26 12.49
CA ALA A 854 -10.89 40.54 11.81
C ALA A 854 -9.51 41.14 11.49
N THR A 855 -9.27 41.53 10.24
CA THR A 855 -8.05 42.27 9.87
C THR A 855 -8.01 43.60 10.62
N LEU A 856 -6.96 43.79 11.42
CA LEU A 856 -6.70 45.04 12.13
C LEU A 856 -5.70 45.91 11.37
N ALA A 857 -4.69 45.28 10.76
CA ALA A 857 -3.70 45.94 9.91
C ALA A 857 -3.20 45.00 8.82
N GLU A 858 -2.77 45.58 7.70
CA GLU A 858 -2.17 44.86 6.58
C GLU A 858 -1.16 45.78 5.89
N THR A 859 -0.08 45.20 5.38
CA THR A 859 0.88 45.90 4.52
C THR A 859 0.52 45.72 3.05
N GLY A 860 1.09 46.55 2.18
CA GLY A 860 1.26 46.12 0.79
C GLY A 860 2.37 45.07 0.70
N VAL A 861 2.68 44.63 -0.53
CA VAL A 861 3.87 43.82 -0.79
C VAL A 861 5.13 44.62 -0.41
N LEU A 862 5.98 43.99 0.39
CA LEU A 862 7.31 44.42 0.77
C LEU A 862 8.32 43.48 0.11
N THR A 863 9.44 44.04 -0.33
CA THR A 863 10.53 43.30 -0.97
C THR A 863 11.81 43.42 -0.14
N GLY A 864 12.82 42.59 -0.42
CA GLY A 864 14.14 42.74 0.22
C GLY A 864 14.84 44.08 0.00
N ALA A 865 14.38 44.87 -0.97
CA ALA A 865 14.87 46.24 -1.18
C ALA A 865 14.21 47.27 -0.23
N ASP A 866 13.11 46.90 0.43
CA ASP A 866 12.41 47.75 1.38
C ASP A 866 13.03 47.65 2.77
N GLY A 867 13.16 48.78 3.46
CA GLY A 867 13.58 48.80 4.87
C GLY A 867 12.44 48.41 5.82
N PRO A 868 12.72 48.34 7.14
CA PRO A 868 11.74 47.93 8.13
C PRO A 868 10.49 48.82 8.12
N ARG A 869 9.33 48.18 8.15
CA ARG A 869 8.02 48.82 8.18
C ARG A 869 7.40 48.70 9.56
N ALA A 870 7.31 49.83 10.28
CA ALA A 870 6.64 49.86 11.57
C ALA A 870 5.13 49.58 11.46
N LEU A 871 4.65 48.67 12.30
CA LEU A 871 3.26 48.39 12.60
C LEU A 871 2.95 48.77 14.04
N ASP A 872 1.80 49.42 14.22
CA ASP A 872 1.29 49.90 15.50
C ASP A 872 -0.24 49.75 15.47
N VAL A 873 -0.74 48.73 16.18
CA VAL A 873 -2.09 48.19 16.03
C VAL A 873 -2.82 48.20 17.37
N ASP A 874 -4.05 48.72 17.39
CA ASP A 874 -4.95 48.64 18.55
C ASP A 874 -5.54 47.23 18.64
N VAL A 875 -5.32 46.55 19.76
CA VAL A 875 -5.81 45.19 20.02
C VAL A 875 -6.73 45.16 21.26
N SER A 876 -7.28 46.30 21.64
CA SER A 876 -8.15 46.43 22.81
C SER A 876 -9.36 45.50 22.73
N GLY A 877 -9.49 44.60 23.71
CA GLY A 877 -10.60 43.65 23.80
C GLY A 877 -10.47 42.41 22.91
N VAL A 878 -9.41 42.30 22.11
CA VAL A 878 -9.11 41.13 21.26
C VAL A 878 -8.82 39.91 22.14
N GLN A 879 -9.40 38.76 21.82
CA GLN A 879 -9.12 37.49 22.52
C GLN A 879 -7.94 36.76 21.90
N LEU A 880 -7.89 36.70 20.57
CA LEU A 880 -6.88 36.00 19.78
C LEU A 880 -6.20 36.96 18.81
N LEU A 881 -4.88 37.02 18.84
CA LEU A 881 -4.09 37.77 17.88
C LEU A 881 -3.40 36.80 16.92
N THR A 882 -3.60 37.01 15.62
CA THR A 882 -2.99 36.24 14.54
C THR A 882 -2.08 37.13 13.70
N LEU A 883 -0.84 36.68 13.51
CA LEU A 883 0.18 37.30 12.67
C LEU A 883 0.37 36.45 11.41
N GLU A 884 0.09 37.00 10.23
CA GLU A 884 0.11 36.27 8.96
C GLU A 884 1.08 36.89 7.95
N VAL A 885 1.77 36.05 7.18
CA VAL A 885 2.56 36.45 6.02
C VAL A 885 2.04 35.74 4.78
N THR A 886 1.82 36.48 3.70
CA THR A 886 1.38 35.96 2.40
C THR A 886 2.41 36.22 1.31
N ASP A 887 2.38 35.39 0.26
CA ASP A 887 3.12 35.60 -1.00
C ASP A 887 2.80 36.98 -1.61
N GLY A 888 3.81 37.67 -2.13
CA GLY A 888 3.67 38.92 -2.87
C GLY A 888 3.12 38.76 -4.29
N GLY A 889 2.92 37.52 -4.75
CA GLY A 889 2.24 37.15 -5.99
C GLY A 889 3.18 36.68 -7.10
N ASP A 890 4.44 36.38 -6.77
CA ASP A 890 5.45 35.82 -7.66
C ASP A 890 5.96 34.43 -7.23
N GLY A 891 5.29 33.83 -6.24
CA GLY A 891 5.60 32.53 -5.68
C GLY A 891 6.55 32.63 -4.50
N ILE A 892 6.50 31.66 -3.60
CA ILE A 892 7.07 31.78 -2.25
C ILE A 892 8.61 31.69 -2.15
N ASN A 893 9.34 31.65 -3.26
CA ASN A 893 10.78 31.39 -3.21
C ASN A 893 11.53 32.54 -2.52
N SER A 894 12.34 32.22 -1.51
CA SER A 894 13.12 33.20 -0.75
C SER A 894 12.27 34.19 0.06
N ASP A 895 11.02 33.86 0.38
CA ASP A 895 10.10 34.71 1.16
C ASP A 895 10.35 34.62 2.67
N HIS A 896 11.61 34.83 3.08
CA HIS A 896 12.01 34.88 4.48
C HIS A 896 11.56 36.23 5.07
N ALA A 897 10.64 36.19 6.02
CA ALA A 897 9.92 37.34 6.51
C ALA A 897 9.99 37.43 8.03
N ASP A 898 10.10 38.66 8.53
CA ASP A 898 10.33 38.90 9.96
C ASP A 898 9.24 39.75 10.61
N TRP A 899 8.80 39.32 11.78
CA TRP A 899 8.07 40.12 12.76
C TRP A 899 9.04 40.63 13.84
N ALA A 900 9.87 41.61 13.48
CA ALA A 900 10.95 42.09 14.33
C ALA A 900 10.44 42.96 15.49
N GLY A 901 10.92 42.69 16.69
CA GLY A 901 10.50 43.39 17.91
C GLY A 901 9.03 43.22 18.28
N ALA A 902 8.35 42.19 17.76
CA ALA A 902 6.91 41.95 17.96
C ALA A 902 6.54 41.89 19.45
N MET A 903 5.86 42.93 19.92
CA MET A 903 5.58 43.17 21.33
C MET A 903 4.12 43.56 21.55
N LEU A 904 3.55 43.02 22.62
CA LEU A 904 2.23 43.33 23.14
C LEU A 904 2.37 44.22 24.37
N HIS A 905 1.50 45.22 24.45
CA HIS A 905 1.38 46.10 25.61
C HIS A 905 0.12 45.77 26.39
N CYS A 906 0.29 45.27 27.61
CA CYS A 906 -0.78 44.67 28.41
C CYS A 906 -0.69 45.13 29.87
N GLY A 907 -1.84 45.14 30.56
CA GLY A 907 -1.94 45.45 31.99
C GLY A 907 -2.87 46.62 32.34
#